data_AF-A0A352ZZV2-F1
#
_entry.id   AF-A0A352ZZV2-F1
#
_cell.length_a   1.000
_cell.length_b   1.000
_cell.length_c   1.000
_cell.angle_alpha   90.00
_cell.angle_beta   90.00
_cell.angle_gamma   90.00
#
_symmetry.space_group_name_H-M   'P 1'
#
loop_
_entity.id
_entity.type
_entity.pdbx_description
1 polymer ?
#
loop_
_entity_poly.entity_id
_entity_poly.type
_entity_poly.pdbx_seq_one_letter_code
_entity_poly.pdbx_strand_id
1 'polypeptide(L)'
;MNRNGKWQRVLCLVALLMAGMPVCAAGEGKLTGVPMGSPNVDYSTGVSSGKVNTVACAFDGNPGTYYASLERSNTWVGLDLGSPHVITRVGWMPRVGQPGRVRLGLFEGANKPDFTDAVPLYLIPDAGTARKYSYAGVSVSRGFRYVRYVGPNDARCNVAEVEFYGTEGAGDDSRFYQITDIPTLSIHTDAGTDPKDKVNEMPSHMALTYDGGTRIQEYPMLIRGRGNASWDFPKKPYRIKFNDGKSHHMLKGSPLESPAKAKKWTLINNYGDKTLMRNCVAFELSRRLGLAYTPYCQPVDVILNGEYKGCYQLCDQITVDKNRVNITEMEPEDSEGDALTGGYLVEVDAYAGQETSWFSSSHGIPVTIKSPSDDDITTRQKAYIKRAFNLLERALWSSSFQNDSTGYRSKMDVESFLRHFIVGELAGNTDTYWSTYMYKNRNQTPFYVGPVWDFDLAMDNDSRIYPVNNRANWIFRTGGSAASGMTAFVSRALQDSYTDRRLKEIWASMRRSGKFTGESLVAYVDSMAQVLDASQRLNFTRWPILNTRVHQNPKAYGSYEGEVNVLREFLPARIKWIDDFLGYGHEKVYVDSVFYVRTPEDLLEFATAVNSGANGSEAYLTRDIDMAGYSDRFSPIGSGRHPFVGVFDGRGHSISNLRVSGKDTCGVFGAVSGRARIRDFVLDASCSISGGSYVGLVGASVEGGAVTIERVGNEAPVTGTGKNVAGIIGCNMNSACRYTIRDCYNTGIITGARESAAISGWLGAGAEVAGCWNTGAVTGSDQGRDMARYSGQTDFPHCYSTLGTQFVQVSPAAVASGELCYRLNEPKGANVLWYQKLGEDTHPVFGAERGRVVRNPDGTFANEQVLLGDVQQDDTLTLTDADWEAEHIVWRTPDGFYLPNADANSDGGVDVLDVVAIVHGTGGSSVKFETAERANTRMYSSNASVKRAGTRKVNVWLASSQHVTACQADLILSEGLAVDTASVSAGNMGSDTHVLKRGARGDTVRVVAYSTTNAPMSMLNGTLLTFVLRGNESFSGGSFTLARQVMTTADGKVCRPADASYTVSMARTYVSEIVMAETEVGMLVDDVHRLGSTVLPATATTPALAWKSSNEAVATVDSHGTVTARSLGTATITAQATDGSGVKATTRVDVVDGTGVIPIDGIPATAEIYTLTGTRVPRPSRGGIYIINGAKFLVK
;
A
#
# COMPACT_ATOMS: atom_id res chain seq x y z
N MET A 1 -22.01 -13.55 49.43
CA MET A 1 -23.01 -14.57 49.79
C MET A 1 -24.21 -14.43 48.85
N ASN A 2 -24.70 -15.57 48.34
CA ASN A 2 -26.01 -15.85 47.71
C ASN A 2 -26.39 -15.30 46.31
N ARG A 3 -26.44 -16.27 45.37
CA ARG A 3 -27.59 -16.74 44.55
C ARG A 3 -28.11 -15.91 43.36
N ASN A 4 -27.95 -16.56 42.19
CA ASN A 4 -28.89 -16.78 41.09
C ASN A 4 -29.58 -15.58 40.41
N GLY A 5 -29.26 -15.40 39.13
CA GLY A 5 -30.02 -14.56 38.19
C GLY A 5 -29.51 -14.63 36.74
N LYS A 6 -29.15 -15.82 36.24
CA LYS A 6 -29.08 -16.06 34.79
C LYS A 6 -30.53 -16.24 34.31
N TRP A 7 -30.89 -15.61 33.17
CA TRP A 7 -32.24 -15.53 32.55
C TRP A 7 -33.04 -14.23 32.81
N GLN A 8 -32.62 -13.09 32.23
CA GLN A 8 -33.57 -12.03 31.84
C GLN A 8 -33.09 -10.93 30.87
N ARG A 9 -31.90 -11.02 30.25
CA ARG A 9 -31.46 -10.05 29.22
C ARG A 9 -31.36 -10.64 27.80
N VAL A 10 -32.12 -11.71 27.54
CA VAL A 10 -32.38 -12.25 26.19
C VAL A 10 -33.66 -11.64 25.57
N LEU A 11 -34.41 -10.80 26.30
CA LEU A 11 -35.69 -10.25 25.83
C LEU A 11 -35.68 -8.78 25.35
N CYS A 12 -34.57 -8.03 25.46
CA CYS A 12 -34.51 -6.66 24.93
C CYS A 12 -33.68 -6.51 23.63
N LEU A 13 -32.98 -7.57 23.18
CA LEU A 13 -32.30 -7.57 21.88
C LEU A 13 -33.18 -8.13 20.74
N VAL A 14 -34.35 -8.69 21.07
CA VAL A 14 -35.34 -9.17 20.09
C VAL A 14 -36.28 -8.03 19.63
N ALA A 15 -36.25 -6.87 20.30
CA ALA A 15 -37.14 -5.73 19.98
C ALA A 15 -36.50 -4.64 19.10
N LEU A 16 -35.19 -4.69 18.83
CA LEU A 16 -34.49 -3.70 17.97
C LEU A 16 -33.88 -4.29 16.69
N LEU A 17 -34.04 -5.60 16.46
CA LEU A 17 -33.88 -6.26 15.15
C LEU A 17 -35.16 -6.20 14.29
N MET A 18 -36.15 -5.40 14.70
CA MET A 18 -37.45 -5.21 14.04
C MET A 18 -37.73 -3.74 13.69
N ALA A 19 -36.69 -2.97 13.37
CA ALA A 19 -36.81 -1.56 12.95
C ALA A 19 -35.96 -1.26 11.71
N GLY A 20 -36.08 -2.11 10.69
CA GLY A 20 -35.93 -1.73 9.30
C GLY A 20 -37.28 -1.98 8.64
N MET A 21 -38.28 -1.14 8.93
CA MET A 21 -39.52 -1.19 8.17
C MET A 21 -39.19 -0.82 6.72
N PRO A 22 -39.48 -1.69 5.74
CA PRO A 22 -39.42 -1.27 4.35
C PRO A 22 -40.41 -0.12 4.18
N VAL A 23 -39.98 0.93 3.48
CA VAL A 23 -40.91 1.85 2.83
C VAL A 23 -41.92 0.97 2.09
N CYS A 24 -43.20 1.18 2.37
CA CYS A 24 -44.32 0.42 1.84
C CYS A 24 -44.22 0.35 0.30
N ALA A 25 -43.74 -0.78 -0.22
CA ALA A 25 -43.88 -1.14 -1.62
C ALA A 25 -45.11 -2.03 -1.75
N ALA A 26 -45.98 -1.68 -2.68
CA ALA A 26 -47.10 -2.51 -3.11
C ALA A 26 -46.64 -3.97 -3.33
N GLY A 27 -47.49 -4.94 -2.99
CA GLY A 27 -47.13 -6.36 -2.88
C GLY A 27 -46.27 -6.89 -4.03
N GLU A 28 -45.04 -7.32 -3.72
CA GLU A 28 -44.17 -7.99 -4.67
C GLU A 28 -44.77 -9.35 -5.04
N GLY A 29 -45.15 -9.50 -6.31
CA GLY A 29 -45.73 -10.72 -6.83
C GLY A 29 -44.68 -11.82 -7.01
N LYS A 30 -45.07 -13.08 -6.77
CA LYS A 30 -44.33 -14.23 -7.29
C LYS A 30 -44.30 -14.10 -8.82
N LEU A 31 -43.10 -14.11 -9.40
CA LEU A 31 -42.92 -14.00 -10.84
C LEU A 31 -43.33 -15.30 -11.52
N THR A 32 -43.91 -15.18 -12.70
CA THR A 32 -44.22 -16.29 -13.61
C THR A 32 -43.51 -16.06 -14.93
N GLY A 33 -43.29 -17.13 -15.68
CA GLY A 33 -42.58 -17.09 -16.95
C GLY A 33 -42.67 -18.45 -17.65
N VAL A 34 -41.97 -18.59 -18.78
CA VAL A 34 -41.90 -19.85 -19.51
C VAL A 34 -40.83 -20.74 -18.87
N PRO A 35 -41.17 -21.93 -18.32
CA PRO A 35 -40.17 -22.85 -17.77
C PRO A 35 -39.15 -23.30 -18.80
N MET A 36 -37.88 -23.25 -18.43
CA MET A 36 -36.75 -23.67 -19.24
C MET A 36 -35.69 -24.36 -18.37
N GLY A 37 -34.83 -25.18 -18.97
CA GLY A 37 -33.80 -25.89 -18.22
C GLY A 37 -33.07 -26.94 -19.04
N SER A 38 -32.12 -27.61 -18.41
CA SER A 38 -31.39 -28.74 -19.01
C SER A 38 -32.31 -29.93 -19.31
N PRO A 39 -31.89 -30.89 -20.16
CA PRO A 39 -32.61 -32.15 -20.32
C PRO A 39 -32.78 -32.85 -18.97
N ASN A 40 -33.96 -33.42 -18.73
CA ASN A 40 -34.31 -34.09 -17.47
C ASN A 40 -33.94 -35.58 -17.48
N VAL A 41 -34.01 -36.26 -16.33
CA VAL A 41 -33.83 -37.72 -16.22
C VAL A 41 -35.10 -38.41 -15.75
N ASP A 42 -35.47 -39.49 -16.42
CA ASP A 42 -36.31 -40.53 -15.85
C ASP A 42 -35.43 -41.55 -15.13
N TYR A 43 -35.53 -41.59 -13.80
CA TYR A 43 -34.71 -42.50 -12.98
C TYR A 43 -34.97 -43.99 -13.26
N SER A 44 -36.12 -44.35 -13.85
CA SER A 44 -36.44 -45.75 -14.17
C SER A 44 -35.74 -46.24 -15.44
N THR A 45 -35.44 -45.35 -16.37
CA THR A 45 -34.85 -45.68 -17.69
C THR A 45 -33.44 -45.14 -17.87
N GLY A 46 -33.04 -44.14 -17.09
CA GLY A 46 -31.74 -43.46 -17.20
C GLY A 46 -31.62 -42.49 -18.38
N VAL A 47 -32.71 -42.25 -19.12
CA VAL A 47 -32.75 -41.34 -20.28
C VAL A 47 -33.72 -40.17 -20.05
N SER A 48 -33.71 -39.19 -20.96
CA SER A 48 -34.62 -38.03 -20.88
C SER A 48 -36.07 -38.38 -21.19
N SER A 49 -37.03 -37.73 -20.53
CA SER A 49 -38.46 -38.02 -20.67
C SER A 49 -39.32 -36.76 -20.67
N GLY A 50 -40.25 -36.64 -21.62
CA GLY A 50 -41.22 -35.52 -21.63
C GLY A 50 -42.33 -35.64 -20.57
N LYS A 51 -42.35 -36.69 -19.74
CA LYS A 51 -43.47 -37.01 -18.84
C LYS A 51 -43.15 -36.95 -17.35
N VAL A 52 -41.92 -37.23 -16.95
CA VAL A 52 -41.54 -37.32 -15.52
C VAL A 52 -40.35 -36.42 -15.23
N ASN A 53 -40.31 -35.84 -14.04
CA ASN A 53 -39.26 -34.93 -13.59
C ASN A 53 -38.98 -33.75 -14.55
N THR A 54 -40.02 -33.28 -15.24
CA THR A 54 -39.91 -32.22 -16.26
C THR A 54 -39.56 -30.88 -15.62
N VAL A 55 -39.11 -29.90 -16.42
CA VAL A 55 -38.83 -28.53 -15.92
C VAL A 55 -40.04 -27.88 -15.24
N ALA A 56 -41.27 -28.22 -15.69
CA ALA A 56 -42.49 -27.73 -15.08
C ALA A 56 -42.68 -28.20 -13.62
N CYS A 57 -42.11 -29.36 -13.27
CA CYS A 57 -42.18 -29.88 -11.90
C CYS A 57 -41.42 -29.02 -10.89
N ALA A 58 -40.56 -28.08 -11.32
CA ALA A 58 -39.91 -27.13 -10.41
C ALA A 58 -40.77 -25.89 -10.10
N PHE A 59 -41.94 -25.77 -10.73
CA PHE A 59 -42.79 -24.56 -10.68
C PHE A 59 -44.28 -24.89 -10.52
N ASP A 60 -44.64 -26.16 -10.26
CA ASP A 60 -46.04 -26.61 -10.19
C ASP A 60 -46.66 -26.43 -8.79
N GLY A 61 -45.87 -26.05 -7.79
CA GLY A 61 -46.30 -25.84 -6.41
C GLY A 61 -46.59 -27.15 -5.65
N ASN A 62 -46.24 -28.31 -6.21
CA ASN A 62 -46.46 -29.61 -5.61
C ASN A 62 -45.17 -30.16 -4.96
N PRO A 63 -45.08 -30.20 -3.62
CA PRO A 63 -43.89 -30.71 -2.92
C PRO A 63 -43.65 -32.23 -3.10
N GLY A 64 -44.54 -32.93 -3.78
CA GLY A 64 -44.43 -34.36 -4.13
C GLY A 64 -43.76 -34.62 -5.49
N THR A 65 -43.72 -33.64 -6.39
CA THR A 65 -42.98 -33.70 -7.66
C THR A 65 -41.59 -33.04 -7.49
N TYR A 66 -40.72 -33.21 -8.49
CA TYR A 66 -39.40 -32.56 -8.50
C TYR A 66 -38.83 -32.55 -9.91
N TYR A 67 -37.99 -31.56 -10.21
CA TYR A 67 -37.12 -31.59 -11.37
C TYR A 67 -35.82 -32.32 -11.05
N ALA A 68 -35.27 -33.03 -12.04
CA ALA A 68 -33.95 -33.66 -11.98
C ALA A 68 -33.35 -33.71 -13.38
N SER A 69 -32.12 -33.23 -13.54
CA SER A 69 -31.45 -33.21 -14.84
C SER A 69 -30.82 -34.57 -15.24
N LEU A 70 -30.62 -34.74 -16.54
CA LEU A 70 -29.93 -35.86 -17.16
C LEU A 70 -28.45 -35.89 -16.81
N GLU A 71 -27.77 -34.78 -16.98
CA GLU A 71 -26.38 -34.64 -16.54
C GLU A 71 -26.32 -34.33 -15.04
N ARG A 72 -25.19 -34.66 -14.42
CA ARG A 72 -25.01 -34.53 -12.96
C ARG A 72 -24.48 -33.16 -12.53
N SER A 73 -23.79 -32.45 -13.42
CA SER A 73 -23.14 -31.16 -13.17
C SER A 73 -23.41 -30.19 -14.32
N ASN A 74 -23.24 -28.88 -14.07
CA ASN A 74 -23.50 -27.78 -15.02
C ASN A 74 -24.93 -27.80 -15.58
N THR A 75 -25.89 -28.22 -14.77
CA THR A 75 -27.32 -28.32 -15.13
C THR A 75 -28.19 -27.42 -14.27
N TRP A 76 -29.33 -27.02 -14.82
CA TRP A 76 -30.14 -25.95 -14.23
C TRP A 76 -31.63 -26.05 -14.63
N VAL A 77 -32.46 -25.27 -13.94
CA VAL A 77 -33.88 -25.02 -14.25
C VAL A 77 -34.23 -23.56 -13.94
N GLY A 78 -35.10 -22.94 -14.72
CA GLY A 78 -35.34 -21.50 -14.67
C GLY A 78 -36.56 -21.05 -15.46
N LEU A 79 -36.68 -19.73 -15.63
CA LEU A 79 -37.77 -19.06 -16.34
C LEU A 79 -37.21 -18.05 -17.35
N ASP A 80 -37.85 -17.96 -18.53
CA ASP A 80 -37.88 -16.72 -19.32
C ASP A 80 -39.07 -15.88 -18.83
N LEU A 81 -38.77 -14.72 -18.22
CA LEU A 81 -39.77 -13.80 -17.67
C LEU A 81 -40.40 -12.90 -18.76
N GLY A 82 -39.93 -12.97 -20.00
CA GLY A 82 -40.41 -12.16 -21.12
C GLY A 82 -39.80 -10.75 -21.17
N SER A 83 -39.62 -10.11 -20.03
CA SER A 83 -38.95 -8.81 -19.85
C SER A 83 -38.03 -8.80 -18.63
N PRO A 84 -37.05 -7.87 -18.54
CA PRO A 84 -36.18 -7.76 -17.37
C PRO A 84 -36.94 -7.44 -16.08
N HIS A 85 -36.61 -8.14 -15.00
CA HIS A 85 -37.13 -7.91 -13.65
C HIS A 85 -35.99 -7.77 -12.64
N VAL A 86 -36.11 -6.81 -11.72
CA VAL A 86 -35.22 -6.71 -10.56
C VAL A 86 -35.67 -7.74 -9.53
N ILE A 87 -34.82 -8.74 -9.29
CA ILE A 87 -35.12 -9.86 -8.40
C ILE A 87 -34.85 -9.44 -6.95
N THR A 88 -35.89 -9.49 -6.11
CA THR A 88 -35.84 -9.06 -4.71
C THR A 88 -35.75 -10.22 -3.74
N ARG A 89 -36.21 -11.42 -4.17
CA ARG A 89 -36.18 -12.63 -3.35
C ARG A 89 -36.21 -13.88 -4.20
N VAL A 90 -35.52 -14.91 -3.75
CA VAL A 90 -35.58 -16.28 -4.31
C VAL A 90 -36.13 -17.24 -3.28
N GLY A 91 -36.82 -18.28 -3.75
CA GLY A 91 -37.35 -19.37 -2.95
C GLY A 91 -36.94 -20.72 -3.53
N TRP A 92 -36.71 -21.70 -2.67
CA TRP A 92 -36.47 -23.08 -3.11
C TRP A 92 -37.07 -24.07 -2.11
N MET A 93 -37.40 -25.24 -2.62
CA MET A 93 -37.76 -26.41 -1.82
C MET A 93 -36.92 -27.60 -2.25
N PRO A 94 -36.20 -28.26 -1.32
CA PRO A 94 -35.49 -29.48 -1.65
C PRO A 94 -36.44 -30.66 -1.86
N ARG A 95 -36.02 -31.58 -2.74
CA ARG A 95 -36.71 -32.86 -2.96
C ARG A 95 -36.85 -33.67 -1.66
N VAL A 96 -38.01 -34.31 -1.51
CA VAL A 96 -38.28 -35.26 -0.43
C VAL A 96 -37.21 -36.35 -0.36
N GLY A 97 -36.62 -36.54 0.82
CA GLY A 97 -35.60 -37.55 1.07
C GLY A 97 -34.21 -37.24 0.51
N GLN A 98 -34.01 -36.07 -0.15
CA GLN A 98 -32.72 -35.64 -0.69
C GLN A 98 -32.39 -34.16 -0.36
N PRO A 99 -32.54 -33.71 0.90
CA PRO A 99 -32.37 -32.29 1.27
C PRO A 99 -30.99 -31.71 0.97
N GLY A 100 -29.94 -32.53 0.93
CA GLY A 100 -28.59 -32.08 0.62
C GLY A 100 -28.35 -31.70 -0.85
N ARG A 101 -29.24 -32.06 -1.78
CA ARG A 101 -29.05 -31.80 -3.22
C ARG A 101 -29.29 -30.36 -3.65
N VAL A 102 -29.65 -29.48 -2.73
CA VAL A 102 -29.72 -28.02 -2.96
C VAL A 102 -28.57 -27.25 -2.32
N ARG A 103 -27.77 -27.89 -1.45
CA ARG A 103 -26.65 -27.23 -0.78
C ARG A 103 -25.57 -26.91 -1.81
N LEU A 104 -25.10 -25.66 -1.82
CA LEU A 104 -24.24 -25.05 -2.85
C LEU A 104 -24.91 -24.90 -4.23
N GLY A 105 -26.23 -25.06 -4.32
CA GLY A 105 -26.97 -24.63 -5.50
C GLY A 105 -26.98 -23.10 -5.59
N LEU A 106 -27.00 -22.58 -6.81
CA LEU A 106 -26.82 -21.16 -7.09
C LEU A 106 -28.00 -20.60 -7.87
N PHE A 107 -28.50 -19.45 -7.45
CA PHE A 107 -29.43 -18.65 -8.23
C PHE A 107 -28.67 -17.63 -9.06
N GLU A 108 -29.06 -17.48 -10.32
CA GLU A 108 -28.45 -16.55 -11.27
C GLU A 108 -29.50 -15.79 -12.07
N GLY A 109 -29.14 -14.59 -12.50
CA GLY A 109 -29.90 -13.77 -13.44
C GLY A 109 -29.04 -13.47 -14.68
N ALA A 110 -29.67 -13.46 -15.85
CA ALA A 110 -29.05 -13.21 -17.15
C ALA A 110 -29.98 -12.41 -18.07
N ASN A 111 -29.41 -11.74 -19.07
CA ASN A 111 -30.17 -11.09 -20.13
C ASN A 111 -29.96 -11.74 -21.51
N LYS A 112 -29.07 -12.73 -21.61
CA LYS A 112 -28.98 -13.64 -22.76
C LYS A 112 -29.60 -15.01 -22.45
N PRO A 113 -30.32 -15.63 -23.42
CA PRO A 113 -30.94 -16.94 -23.23
C PRO A 113 -29.94 -18.09 -23.04
N ASP A 114 -28.68 -17.89 -23.41
CA ASP A 114 -27.58 -18.85 -23.21
C ASP A 114 -26.88 -18.71 -21.85
N PHE A 115 -27.29 -17.71 -21.03
CA PHE A 115 -26.72 -17.40 -19.72
C PHE A 115 -25.21 -17.10 -19.72
N THR A 116 -24.64 -16.72 -20.87
CA THR A 116 -23.23 -16.31 -20.93
C THR A 116 -22.96 -15.02 -20.15
N ASP A 117 -23.96 -14.14 -20.02
CA ASP A 117 -23.89 -12.90 -19.23
C ASP A 117 -24.45 -13.05 -17.80
N ALA A 118 -24.60 -14.28 -17.32
CA ALA A 118 -25.20 -14.53 -16.02
C ALA A 118 -24.33 -13.99 -14.87
N VAL A 119 -25.00 -13.44 -13.85
CA VAL A 119 -24.40 -13.03 -12.58
C VAL A 119 -25.11 -13.72 -11.41
N PRO A 120 -24.41 -14.00 -10.31
CA PRO A 120 -25.00 -14.68 -9.17
C PRO A 120 -25.99 -13.76 -8.43
N LEU A 121 -27.08 -14.35 -7.94
CA LEU A 121 -28.11 -13.70 -7.13
C LEU A 121 -28.07 -14.17 -5.68
N TYR A 122 -27.88 -15.48 -5.47
CA TYR A 122 -27.81 -16.09 -4.14
C TYR A 122 -27.20 -17.50 -4.19
N LEU A 123 -26.27 -17.81 -3.29
CA LEU A 123 -25.74 -19.17 -3.09
C LEU A 123 -26.41 -19.80 -1.87
N ILE A 124 -26.90 -21.03 -1.99
CA ILE A 124 -27.50 -21.77 -0.88
C ILE A 124 -26.39 -22.40 0.00
N PRO A 125 -26.14 -21.94 1.24
CA PRO A 125 -25.02 -22.42 2.03
C PRO A 125 -25.28 -23.79 2.67
N ASP A 126 -26.54 -24.10 2.98
CA ASP A 126 -26.94 -25.23 3.81
C ASP A 126 -27.93 -26.17 3.11
N ALA A 127 -28.07 -27.38 3.66
CA ALA A 127 -29.15 -28.25 3.24
C ALA A 127 -30.51 -27.66 3.69
N GLY A 128 -31.49 -27.66 2.80
CA GLY A 128 -32.85 -27.25 3.16
C GLY A 128 -33.58 -28.33 3.96
N THR A 129 -34.78 -28.01 4.47
CA THR A 129 -35.69 -29.01 5.06
C THR A 129 -36.63 -29.56 4.00
N ALA A 130 -36.74 -30.88 3.90
CA ALA A 130 -37.65 -31.54 2.94
C ALA A 130 -39.09 -31.02 3.09
N ARG A 131 -39.77 -30.77 1.97
CA ARG A 131 -41.16 -30.25 1.90
C ARG A 131 -41.37 -28.86 2.51
N LYS A 132 -40.30 -28.10 2.75
CA LYS A 132 -40.40 -26.75 3.31
C LYS A 132 -39.70 -25.76 2.38
N TYR A 133 -40.41 -24.71 2.03
CA TYR A 133 -39.80 -23.58 1.35
C TYR A 133 -38.75 -22.91 2.24
N SER A 134 -37.61 -22.62 1.63
CA SER A 134 -36.61 -21.70 2.13
C SER A 134 -36.60 -20.47 1.23
N TYR A 135 -36.32 -19.31 1.79
CA TYR A 135 -36.30 -18.05 1.05
C TYR A 135 -35.06 -17.25 1.42
N ALA A 136 -34.55 -16.49 0.47
CA ALA A 136 -33.47 -15.53 0.69
C ALA A 136 -33.76 -14.24 -0.06
N GLY A 137 -33.55 -13.10 0.62
CA GLY A 137 -33.56 -11.80 -0.04
C GLY A 137 -32.38 -11.69 -1.00
N VAL A 138 -32.62 -11.07 -2.15
CA VAL A 138 -31.60 -10.81 -3.17
C VAL A 138 -31.27 -9.33 -3.12
N SER A 139 -29.97 -9.03 -3.07
CA SER A 139 -29.43 -7.66 -3.09
C SER A 139 -28.66 -7.47 -4.39
N VAL A 140 -29.38 -7.50 -5.51
CA VAL A 140 -28.86 -7.23 -6.86
C VAL A 140 -29.82 -6.24 -7.51
N SER A 141 -29.29 -5.09 -7.94
CA SER A 141 -30.14 -4.02 -8.48
C SER A 141 -30.35 -4.12 -9.98
N ARG A 142 -29.57 -4.94 -10.69
CA ARG A 142 -29.72 -5.18 -12.14
C ARG A 142 -30.97 -6.00 -12.40
N GLY A 143 -31.72 -5.63 -13.44
CA GLY A 143 -32.86 -6.40 -13.95
C GLY A 143 -32.44 -7.54 -14.87
N PHE A 144 -33.14 -8.68 -14.77
CA PHE A 144 -32.85 -9.89 -15.53
C PHE A 144 -34.09 -10.43 -16.22
N ARG A 145 -33.99 -10.75 -17.51
CA ARG A 145 -35.06 -11.45 -18.25
C ARG A 145 -35.07 -12.95 -17.98
N TYR A 146 -33.88 -13.54 -17.89
CA TYR A 146 -33.71 -14.97 -17.66
C TYR A 146 -33.22 -15.19 -16.24
N VAL A 147 -33.87 -16.08 -15.51
CA VAL A 147 -33.48 -16.44 -14.14
C VAL A 147 -33.39 -17.95 -14.02
N ARG A 148 -32.42 -18.44 -13.27
CA ARG A 148 -32.24 -19.89 -13.06
C ARG A 148 -31.75 -20.24 -11.68
N TYR A 149 -32.07 -21.47 -11.29
CA TYR A 149 -31.41 -22.23 -10.26
C TYR A 149 -30.48 -23.25 -10.92
N VAL A 150 -29.19 -23.17 -10.62
CA VAL A 150 -28.16 -24.12 -11.03
C VAL A 150 -27.95 -25.12 -9.90
N GLY A 151 -28.07 -26.40 -10.24
CA GLY A 151 -27.85 -27.48 -9.30
C GLY A 151 -26.41 -27.52 -8.81
N PRO A 152 -26.16 -27.96 -7.56
CA PRO A 152 -24.80 -28.19 -7.13
C PRO A 152 -24.16 -29.31 -7.95
N ASN A 153 -22.83 -29.29 -7.99
CA ASN A 153 -22.04 -30.28 -8.70
C ASN A 153 -22.38 -31.72 -8.28
N ASP A 154 -22.46 -32.60 -9.26
CA ASP A 154 -22.70 -34.03 -9.10
C ASP A 154 -24.05 -34.35 -8.41
N ALA A 155 -25.04 -33.47 -8.49
CA ALA A 155 -26.36 -33.65 -7.84
C ALA A 155 -27.56 -33.69 -8.80
N ARG A 156 -27.35 -33.58 -10.12
CA ARG A 156 -28.40 -33.65 -11.15
C ARG A 156 -29.50 -32.60 -11.00
N CYS A 157 -29.12 -31.32 -10.81
CA CYS A 157 -30.03 -30.18 -10.58
C CYS A 157 -31.39 -30.61 -10.02
N ASN A 158 -31.37 -31.04 -8.76
CA ASN A 158 -32.46 -31.77 -8.16
C ASN A 158 -33.17 -30.91 -7.12
N VAL A 159 -34.39 -30.49 -7.43
CA VAL A 159 -35.14 -29.52 -6.62
C VAL A 159 -36.64 -29.81 -6.75
N ALA A 160 -37.39 -29.68 -5.66
CA ALA A 160 -38.85 -29.81 -5.69
C ALA A 160 -39.48 -28.55 -6.27
N GLU A 161 -39.14 -27.38 -5.73
CA GLU A 161 -39.72 -26.10 -6.18
C GLU A 161 -38.65 -25.01 -6.23
N VAL A 162 -38.82 -24.08 -7.16
CA VAL A 162 -38.02 -22.87 -7.33
C VAL A 162 -38.96 -21.68 -7.51
N GLU A 163 -38.70 -20.58 -6.82
CA GLU A 163 -39.52 -19.37 -6.90
C GLU A 163 -38.64 -18.13 -7.06
N PHE A 164 -39.14 -17.17 -7.83
CA PHE A 164 -38.54 -15.85 -8.02
C PHE A 164 -39.58 -14.79 -7.69
N TYR A 165 -39.15 -13.72 -7.03
CA TYR A 165 -39.96 -12.55 -6.69
C TYR A 165 -39.20 -11.31 -7.13
N GLY A 166 -39.94 -10.30 -7.55
CA GLY A 166 -39.34 -9.06 -8.01
C GLY A 166 -40.35 -8.13 -8.66
N THR A 167 -39.82 -7.10 -9.30
CA THR A 167 -40.60 -6.10 -10.04
C THR A 167 -40.04 -5.95 -11.44
N GLU A 168 -40.92 -5.74 -12.42
CA GLU A 168 -40.49 -5.49 -13.81
C GLU A 168 -39.67 -4.21 -13.87
N GLY A 169 -38.52 -4.27 -14.55
CA GLY A 169 -37.61 -3.14 -14.67
C GLY A 169 -36.19 -3.57 -15.05
N ALA A 170 -35.49 -2.70 -15.79
CA ALA A 170 -34.10 -2.91 -16.17
C ALA A 170 -33.14 -2.78 -14.98
N GLY A 171 -33.55 -2.11 -13.90
CA GLY A 171 -32.71 -1.90 -12.73
C GLY A 171 -31.49 -1.01 -13.00
N ASP A 172 -30.43 -1.19 -12.22
CA ASP A 172 -29.12 -0.55 -12.40
C ASP A 172 -27.97 -1.44 -11.91
N ASP A 173 -26.72 -0.96 -12.01
CA ASP A 173 -25.52 -1.70 -11.61
C ASP A 173 -24.94 -1.21 -10.26
N SER A 174 -25.76 -0.62 -9.38
CA SER A 174 -25.30 -0.12 -8.08
C SER A 174 -25.04 -1.23 -7.04
N ARG A 175 -25.60 -2.43 -7.23
CA ARG A 175 -25.49 -3.54 -6.28
C ARG A 175 -25.51 -4.90 -6.97
N PHE A 176 -24.60 -5.77 -6.54
CA PHE A 176 -24.46 -7.17 -6.96
C PHE A 176 -24.22 -8.09 -5.77
N TYR A 177 -24.46 -9.37 -5.96
CA TYR A 177 -24.21 -10.38 -4.94
C TYR A 177 -22.73 -10.75 -4.90
N GLN A 178 -22.13 -10.61 -3.72
CA GLN A 178 -20.81 -11.10 -3.38
C GLN A 178 -21.02 -12.21 -2.34
N ILE A 179 -20.52 -13.43 -2.62
CA ILE A 179 -20.86 -14.62 -1.82
C ILE A 179 -20.38 -14.47 -0.36
N THR A 180 -19.18 -13.95 -0.19
CA THR A 180 -18.52 -13.78 1.11
C THR A 180 -17.81 -12.44 1.18
N ASP A 181 -16.95 -12.24 2.18
CA ASP A 181 -16.17 -11.00 2.35
C ASP A 181 -15.05 -10.83 1.30
N ILE A 182 -14.76 -11.86 0.50
CA ILE A 182 -13.82 -11.79 -0.62
C ILE A 182 -14.54 -11.61 -1.98
N PRO A 183 -13.87 -11.06 -3.01
CA PRO A 183 -14.45 -10.89 -4.33
C PRO A 183 -14.99 -12.21 -4.91
N THR A 184 -16.05 -12.12 -5.70
CA THR A 184 -16.68 -13.25 -6.39
C THR A 184 -16.41 -13.15 -7.89
N LEU A 185 -15.75 -14.16 -8.45
CA LEU A 185 -15.51 -14.31 -9.88
C LEU A 185 -16.44 -15.38 -10.45
N SER A 186 -17.47 -14.95 -11.18
CA SER A 186 -18.31 -15.84 -11.98
C SER A 186 -17.79 -15.94 -13.41
N ILE A 187 -17.68 -17.16 -13.94
CA ILE A 187 -17.22 -17.43 -15.30
C ILE A 187 -18.24 -18.34 -15.98
N HIS A 188 -18.71 -17.96 -17.15
CA HIS A 188 -19.54 -18.80 -18.01
C HIS A 188 -18.82 -19.06 -19.32
N THR A 189 -18.58 -20.33 -19.61
CA THR A 189 -18.03 -20.75 -20.90
C THR A 189 -19.14 -20.78 -21.95
N ASP A 190 -18.83 -20.44 -23.20
CA ASP A 190 -19.81 -20.49 -24.29
C ASP A 190 -20.36 -21.91 -24.49
N ALA A 191 -19.53 -22.93 -24.20
CA ALA A 191 -19.91 -24.33 -24.29
C ALA A 191 -20.71 -24.85 -23.07
N GLY A 192 -20.87 -24.06 -22.01
CA GLY A 192 -21.51 -24.47 -20.75
C GLY A 192 -20.82 -25.64 -20.03
N THR A 193 -19.53 -25.86 -20.28
CA THR A 193 -18.76 -26.97 -19.71
C THR A 193 -17.39 -26.54 -19.19
N ASP A 194 -16.85 -27.28 -18.22
CA ASP A 194 -15.57 -26.94 -17.61
C ASP A 194 -14.39 -27.25 -18.57
N PRO A 195 -13.28 -26.49 -18.51
CA PRO A 195 -12.08 -26.79 -19.28
C PRO A 195 -11.52 -28.19 -19.01
N LYS A 196 -11.20 -28.93 -20.08
CA LYS A 196 -10.79 -30.35 -20.01
C LYS A 196 -9.29 -30.58 -20.11
N ASP A 197 -8.52 -29.58 -20.53
CA ASP A 197 -7.07 -29.69 -20.72
C ASP A 197 -6.36 -28.33 -20.54
N LYS A 198 -5.04 -28.36 -20.69
CA LYS A 198 -4.15 -27.21 -20.49
C LYS A 198 -3.79 -26.49 -21.78
N VAL A 199 -4.30 -26.89 -22.94
CA VAL A 199 -3.89 -26.38 -24.25
C VAL A 199 -5.01 -25.56 -24.88
N ASN A 200 -6.22 -26.11 -24.91
CA ASN A 200 -7.37 -25.53 -25.58
C ASN A 200 -7.94 -24.35 -24.78
N GLU A 201 -7.88 -23.15 -25.36
CA GLU A 201 -8.51 -21.94 -24.85
C GLU A 201 -10.01 -21.96 -25.17
N MET A 202 -10.88 -21.89 -24.15
CA MET A 202 -12.33 -21.84 -24.31
C MET A 202 -12.85 -20.40 -24.21
N PRO A 203 -13.61 -19.91 -25.20
CA PRO A 203 -14.39 -18.67 -25.10
C PRO A 203 -15.31 -18.68 -23.88
N SER A 204 -15.32 -17.56 -23.18
CA SER A 204 -16.05 -17.38 -21.93
C SER A 204 -16.35 -15.91 -21.66
N HIS A 205 -17.23 -15.67 -20.71
CA HIS A 205 -17.48 -14.37 -20.14
C HIS A 205 -17.24 -14.42 -18.63
N MET A 206 -16.61 -13.38 -18.08
CA MET A 206 -16.46 -13.23 -16.63
C MET A 206 -17.28 -12.08 -16.10
N ALA A 207 -17.73 -12.23 -14.86
CA ALA A 207 -18.25 -11.19 -14.00
C ALA A 207 -17.52 -11.26 -12.64
N LEU A 208 -16.75 -10.22 -12.33
CA LEU A 208 -16.02 -10.09 -11.07
C LEU A 208 -16.69 -9.04 -10.19
N THR A 209 -17.33 -9.47 -9.12
CA THR A 209 -18.03 -8.64 -8.13
C THR A 209 -17.16 -8.42 -6.90
N TYR A 210 -17.03 -7.17 -6.44
CA TYR A 210 -16.14 -6.80 -5.33
C TYR A 210 -16.61 -5.54 -4.58
N ASP A 211 -15.83 -5.11 -3.57
CA ASP A 211 -16.16 -4.02 -2.63
C ASP A 211 -17.55 -4.21 -1.99
N GLY A 212 -17.77 -5.42 -1.47
CA GLY A 212 -19.02 -5.82 -0.83
C GLY A 212 -20.21 -5.84 -1.78
N GLY A 213 -19.97 -6.02 -3.09
CA GLY A 213 -21.02 -6.04 -4.12
C GLY A 213 -21.38 -4.68 -4.71
N THR A 214 -20.58 -3.63 -4.48
CA THR A 214 -20.85 -2.28 -5.05
C THR A 214 -20.17 -2.05 -6.39
N ARG A 215 -19.34 -2.99 -6.84
CA ARG A 215 -18.61 -2.90 -8.11
C ARG A 215 -18.65 -4.24 -8.84
N ILE A 216 -18.63 -4.15 -10.16
CA ILE A 216 -18.55 -5.28 -11.06
C ILE A 216 -17.56 -4.98 -12.21
N GLN A 217 -16.85 -6.01 -12.66
CA GLN A 217 -16.04 -6.01 -13.88
C GLN A 217 -16.47 -7.16 -14.78
N GLU A 218 -16.90 -6.83 -16.00
CA GLU A 218 -17.39 -7.80 -16.97
C GLU A 218 -16.56 -7.73 -18.25
N TYR A 219 -16.05 -8.88 -18.69
CA TYR A 219 -15.23 -8.95 -19.90
C TYR A 219 -15.40 -10.30 -20.61
N PRO A 220 -15.34 -10.32 -21.96
CA PRO A 220 -15.10 -11.54 -22.70
C PRO A 220 -13.67 -12.02 -22.41
N MET A 221 -13.51 -13.31 -22.21
CA MET A 221 -12.24 -13.93 -21.86
C MET A 221 -12.10 -15.33 -22.44
N LEU A 222 -10.89 -15.88 -22.34
CA LEU A 222 -10.52 -17.23 -22.67
C LEU A 222 -10.06 -17.92 -21.39
N ILE A 223 -10.57 -19.11 -21.12
CA ILE A 223 -10.15 -19.94 -19.99
C ILE A 223 -9.53 -21.25 -20.48
N ARG A 224 -8.48 -21.72 -19.79
CA ARG A 224 -7.95 -23.09 -19.94
C ARG A 224 -7.41 -23.62 -18.62
N GLY A 225 -7.19 -24.93 -18.54
CA GLY A 225 -6.47 -25.54 -17.44
C GLY A 225 -5.02 -25.06 -17.33
N ARG A 226 -4.43 -25.16 -16.14
CA ARG A 226 -3.01 -24.91 -15.92
C ARG A 226 -2.39 -25.88 -14.89
N GLY A 227 -1.11 -25.70 -14.61
CA GLY A 227 -0.40 -26.44 -13.57
C GLY A 227 0.18 -27.76 -14.05
N ASN A 228 1.10 -28.29 -13.25
CA ASN A 228 1.69 -29.61 -13.44
C ASN A 228 0.98 -30.58 -12.50
N ALA A 229 1.55 -30.92 -11.35
CA ALA A 229 0.91 -31.81 -10.37
C ALA A 229 -0.50 -31.35 -9.95
N SER A 230 -0.72 -30.03 -9.83
CA SER A 230 -2.02 -29.47 -9.43
C SER A 230 -3.13 -29.67 -10.46
N TRP A 231 -2.80 -29.98 -11.71
CA TRP A 231 -3.79 -30.32 -12.73
C TRP A 231 -4.51 -31.63 -12.43
N ASP A 232 -3.86 -32.58 -11.74
CA ASP A 232 -4.43 -33.89 -11.44
C ASP A 232 -5.35 -33.87 -10.20
N PHE A 233 -5.39 -32.75 -9.47
CA PHE A 233 -6.29 -32.61 -8.31
C PHE A 233 -7.76 -32.53 -8.72
N PRO A 234 -8.70 -32.94 -7.84
CA PRO A 234 -10.14 -32.77 -8.08
C PRO A 234 -10.55 -31.31 -8.31
N LYS A 235 -9.96 -30.38 -7.57
CA LYS A 235 -10.15 -28.93 -7.76
C LYS A 235 -9.13 -28.42 -8.78
N LYS A 236 -9.55 -28.10 -10.01
CA LYS A 236 -8.65 -27.73 -11.11
C LYS A 236 -8.19 -26.26 -11.01
N PRO A 237 -6.92 -25.93 -11.24
CA PRO A 237 -6.46 -24.56 -11.40
C PRO A 237 -6.62 -24.08 -12.84
N TYR A 238 -6.83 -22.78 -13.03
CA TYR A 238 -7.11 -22.19 -14.35
C TYR A 238 -6.18 -21.03 -14.68
N ARG A 239 -6.04 -20.75 -15.96
CA ARG A 239 -5.50 -19.48 -16.46
C ARG A 239 -6.60 -18.78 -17.25
N ILE A 240 -6.74 -17.48 -17.00
CA ILE A 240 -7.70 -16.61 -17.70
C ILE A 240 -6.94 -15.61 -18.57
N LYS A 241 -7.47 -15.30 -19.75
CA LYS A 241 -6.90 -14.36 -20.71
C LYS A 241 -8.02 -13.49 -21.27
N PHE A 242 -7.89 -12.18 -21.25
CA PHE A 242 -8.90 -11.30 -21.84
C PHE A 242 -8.95 -11.46 -23.37
N ASN A 243 -10.17 -11.61 -23.89
CA ASN A 243 -10.43 -11.91 -25.31
C ASN A 243 -10.82 -10.66 -26.12
N ASP A 244 -10.77 -9.48 -25.51
CA ASP A 244 -10.99 -8.19 -26.18
C ASP A 244 -9.69 -7.58 -26.75
N GLY A 245 -8.58 -8.32 -26.68
CA GLY A 245 -7.26 -7.91 -27.13
C GLY A 245 -6.53 -6.95 -26.18
N LYS A 246 -7.14 -6.54 -25.06
CA LYS A 246 -6.61 -5.53 -24.15
C LYS A 246 -6.11 -6.15 -22.84
N SER A 247 -5.14 -5.49 -22.22
CA SER A 247 -4.77 -5.75 -20.83
C SER A 247 -5.78 -5.06 -19.90
N HIS A 248 -6.06 -5.62 -18.73
CA HIS A 248 -6.92 -4.96 -17.72
C HIS A 248 -6.34 -5.10 -16.32
N HIS A 249 -6.72 -4.18 -15.44
CA HIS A 249 -6.54 -4.32 -14.00
C HIS A 249 -7.65 -5.20 -13.44
N MET A 250 -7.30 -6.06 -12.49
CA MET A 250 -8.26 -6.77 -11.65
C MET A 250 -8.66 -5.87 -10.48
N LEU A 251 -9.94 -5.93 -10.08
CA LEU A 251 -10.50 -5.14 -8.98
C LEU A 251 -10.35 -3.62 -9.18
N LYS A 252 -10.56 -3.15 -10.41
CA LYS A 252 -10.32 -1.75 -10.79
C LYS A 252 -11.12 -0.77 -9.92
N GLY A 253 -10.42 0.24 -9.41
CA GLY A 253 -10.90 1.31 -8.56
C GLY A 253 -11.11 0.91 -7.09
N SER A 254 -10.77 -0.32 -6.71
CA SER A 254 -10.74 -0.80 -5.31
C SER A 254 -9.37 -0.51 -4.69
N PRO A 255 -9.26 -0.40 -3.34
CA PRO A 255 -7.98 -0.47 -2.65
C PRO A 255 -7.17 -1.74 -2.89
N LEU A 256 -7.83 -2.79 -3.39
CA LEU A 256 -7.21 -4.06 -3.77
C LEU A 256 -6.93 -4.17 -5.28
N GLU A 257 -7.02 -3.08 -6.04
CA GLU A 257 -6.73 -3.07 -7.49
C GLU A 257 -5.34 -3.66 -7.77
N SER A 258 -5.26 -4.53 -8.79
CA SER A 258 -3.99 -5.11 -9.19
C SER A 258 -3.02 -4.02 -9.71
N PRO A 259 -1.75 -4.01 -9.28
CA PRO A 259 -0.79 -3.02 -9.77
C PRO A 259 -0.56 -3.14 -11.29
N ALA A 260 -0.50 -4.37 -11.79
CA ALA A 260 -0.34 -4.64 -13.21
C ALA A 260 -1.67 -4.54 -13.96
N LYS A 261 -1.58 -4.00 -15.18
CA LYS A 261 -2.60 -4.10 -16.21
C LYS A 261 -2.15 -5.19 -17.18
N ALA A 262 -2.73 -6.38 -17.10
CA ALA A 262 -2.25 -7.53 -17.86
C ALA A 262 -3.36 -8.24 -18.65
N LYS A 263 -2.96 -8.92 -19.74
CA LYS A 263 -3.88 -9.75 -20.54
C LYS A 263 -4.18 -11.09 -19.90
N LYS A 264 -3.23 -11.63 -19.11
CA LYS A 264 -3.23 -13.00 -18.58
C LYS A 264 -3.12 -12.99 -17.06
N TRP A 265 -3.94 -13.80 -16.41
CA TRP A 265 -4.01 -13.97 -14.96
C TRP A 265 -4.21 -15.45 -14.61
N THR A 266 -3.90 -15.83 -13.38
CA THR A 266 -4.01 -17.21 -12.90
C THR A 266 -5.01 -17.33 -11.77
N LEU A 267 -5.71 -18.47 -11.73
CA LEU A 267 -6.54 -18.91 -10.62
C LEU A 267 -5.87 -20.14 -10.01
N ILE A 268 -5.19 -19.94 -8.88
CA ILE A 268 -4.52 -21.02 -8.14
C ILE A 268 -5.55 -21.67 -7.21
N ASN A 269 -5.64 -22.99 -7.25
CA ASN A 269 -6.70 -23.75 -6.57
C ASN A 269 -6.48 -23.90 -5.05
N ASN A 270 -5.23 -23.77 -4.58
CA ASN A 270 -4.80 -24.05 -3.20
C ASN A 270 -5.39 -25.35 -2.64
N TYR A 271 -5.48 -26.42 -3.44
CA TYR A 271 -6.16 -27.66 -3.02
C TYR A 271 -5.38 -28.41 -1.92
N GLY A 272 -4.06 -28.47 -2.03
CA GLY A 272 -3.18 -29.05 -1.00
C GLY A 272 -2.91 -28.11 0.18
N ASP A 273 -3.13 -26.80 0.01
CA ASP A 273 -2.99 -25.80 1.06
C ASP A 273 -4.34 -25.57 1.76
N LYS A 274 -4.56 -26.28 2.87
CA LYS A 274 -5.80 -26.17 3.65
C LYS A 274 -5.94 -24.85 4.43
N THR A 275 -4.93 -23.99 4.43
CA THR A 275 -5.06 -22.63 4.96
C THR A 275 -5.56 -21.66 3.90
N LEU A 276 -5.48 -22.03 2.61
CA LEU A 276 -5.82 -21.21 1.45
C LEU A 276 -4.98 -19.92 1.31
N MET A 277 -3.96 -19.71 2.15
CA MET A 277 -3.22 -18.45 2.27
C MET A 277 -1.70 -18.54 2.22
N ARG A 278 -1.06 -19.72 2.14
CA ARG A 278 0.42 -19.85 2.22
C ARG A 278 1.16 -19.04 1.16
N ASN A 279 0.63 -19.07 -0.06
CA ASN A 279 1.13 -18.23 -1.15
C ASN A 279 1.02 -16.73 -0.82
N CYS A 280 -0.12 -16.27 -0.29
CA CYS A 280 -0.30 -14.88 0.14
C CYS A 280 0.71 -14.48 1.24
N VAL A 281 0.91 -15.35 2.24
CA VAL A 281 1.89 -15.13 3.31
C VAL A 281 3.30 -15.05 2.74
N ALA A 282 3.69 -15.95 1.85
CA ALA A 282 5.01 -15.91 1.21
C ALA A 282 5.24 -14.66 0.35
N PHE A 283 4.22 -14.20 -0.38
CA PHE A 283 4.31 -12.97 -1.15
C PHE A 283 4.38 -11.75 -0.24
N GLU A 284 3.72 -11.75 0.91
CA GLU A 284 3.90 -10.71 1.92
C GLU A 284 5.32 -10.71 2.50
N LEU A 285 5.92 -11.88 2.75
CA LEU A 285 7.34 -11.97 3.13
C LEU A 285 8.23 -11.32 2.07
N SER A 286 8.01 -11.65 0.79
CA SER A 286 8.72 -11.06 -0.35
C SER A 286 8.58 -9.54 -0.43
N ARG A 287 7.37 -9.02 -0.21
CA ARG A 287 7.09 -7.57 -0.21
C ARG A 287 7.80 -6.86 0.95
N ARG A 288 7.78 -7.42 2.16
CA ARG A 288 8.51 -6.88 3.33
C ARG A 288 10.02 -6.95 3.13
N LEU A 289 10.49 -7.98 2.44
CA LEU A 289 11.87 -8.14 2.00
C LEU A 289 12.26 -7.25 0.82
N GLY A 290 11.35 -6.47 0.24
CA GLY A 290 11.68 -5.50 -0.81
C GLY A 290 12.26 -6.14 -2.08
N LEU A 291 11.79 -7.32 -2.49
CA LEU A 291 12.10 -7.83 -3.84
C LEU A 291 11.55 -6.86 -4.89
N ALA A 292 12.28 -6.71 -6.01
CA ALA A 292 11.93 -5.79 -7.09
C ALA A 292 10.53 -6.02 -7.67
N TYR A 293 10.08 -7.28 -7.65
CA TYR A 293 8.72 -7.66 -7.99
C TYR A 293 8.25 -8.78 -7.05
N THR A 294 7.04 -8.59 -6.51
CA THR A 294 6.28 -9.61 -5.78
C THR A 294 4.97 -9.82 -6.51
N PRO A 295 4.58 -11.06 -6.86
CA PRO A 295 3.35 -11.31 -7.59
C PRO A 295 2.12 -10.78 -6.83
N TYR A 296 1.21 -10.14 -7.56
CA TYR A 296 -0.09 -9.78 -7.00
C TYR A 296 -0.90 -11.05 -6.70
N CYS A 297 -1.57 -11.09 -5.55
CA CYS A 297 -2.48 -12.17 -5.18
C CYS A 297 -3.67 -11.63 -4.38
N GLN A 298 -4.87 -12.14 -4.68
CA GLN A 298 -6.08 -11.88 -3.92
C GLN A 298 -6.93 -13.16 -3.85
N PRO A 299 -7.38 -13.60 -2.67
CA PRO A 299 -8.38 -14.66 -2.58
C PRO A 299 -9.69 -14.24 -3.25
N VAL A 300 -10.32 -15.15 -3.99
CA VAL A 300 -11.61 -14.95 -4.66
C VAL A 300 -12.47 -16.21 -4.57
N ASP A 301 -13.78 -16.05 -4.40
CA ASP A 301 -14.75 -17.12 -4.58
C ASP A 301 -15.01 -17.33 -6.07
N VAL A 302 -14.89 -18.56 -6.57
CA VAL A 302 -15.07 -18.85 -8.00
C VAL A 302 -16.36 -19.62 -8.25
N ILE A 303 -17.15 -19.11 -9.19
CA ILE A 303 -18.25 -19.82 -9.84
C ILE A 303 -17.83 -20.09 -11.28
N LEU A 304 -18.03 -21.31 -11.76
CA LEU A 304 -17.79 -21.68 -13.15
C LEU A 304 -19.02 -22.43 -13.69
N ASN A 305 -19.63 -21.88 -14.74
CA ASN A 305 -20.85 -22.36 -15.36
C ASN A 305 -22.02 -22.49 -14.36
N GLY A 306 -22.09 -21.59 -13.38
CA GLY A 306 -23.11 -21.57 -12.33
C GLY A 306 -22.88 -22.54 -11.17
N GLU A 307 -21.77 -23.29 -11.15
CA GLU A 307 -21.38 -24.10 -10.00
C GLU A 307 -20.31 -23.41 -9.15
N TYR A 308 -20.52 -23.37 -7.84
CA TYR A 308 -19.49 -22.92 -6.90
C TYR A 308 -18.30 -23.90 -6.87
N LYS A 309 -17.12 -23.40 -7.23
CA LYS A 309 -15.87 -24.18 -7.28
C LYS A 309 -14.98 -23.97 -6.06
N GLY A 310 -15.33 -23.09 -5.12
CA GLY A 310 -14.57 -22.82 -3.90
C GLY A 310 -13.72 -21.55 -3.95
N CYS A 311 -12.87 -21.37 -2.95
CA CYS A 311 -11.92 -20.27 -2.83
C CYS A 311 -10.68 -20.50 -3.72
N TYR A 312 -10.35 -19.57 -4.61
CA TYR A 312 -9.11 -19.58 -5.39
C TYR A 312 -8.26 -18.37 -5.02
N GLN A 313 -7.01 -18.36 -5.47
CA GLN A 313 -6.19 -17.17 -5.48
C GLN A 313 -6.13 -16.62 -6.91
N LEU A 314 -6.71 -15.44 -7.12
CA LEU A 314 -6.50 -14.62 -8.31
C LEU A 314 -5.10 -14.03 -8.23
N CYS A 315 -4.24 -14.39 -9.17
CA CYS A 315 -2.82 -14.08 -9.08
C CYS A 315 -2.26 -13.64 -10.43
N ASP A 316 -1.18 -12.87 -10.37
CA ASP A 316 -0.35 -12.60 -11.55
C ASP A 316 0.09 -13.90 -12.24
N GLN A 317 0.38 -13.79 -13.53
CA GLN A 317 1.24 -14.74 -14.21
C GLN A 317 2.65 -14.13 -14.29
N ILE A 318 3.68 -14.87 -13.90
CA ILE A 318 5.07 -14.38 -14.00
C ILE A 318 5.43 -14.15 -15.47
N THR A 319 5.55 -12.88 -15.84
CA THR A 319 5.75 -12.37 -17.21
C THR A 319 6.49 -11.04 -17.16
N VAL A 320 7.10 -10.66 -18.28
CA VAL A 320 7.72 -9.34 -18.46
C VAL A 320 6.62 -8.29 -18.67
N ASP A 321 6.54 -7.30 -17.78
CA ASP A 321 5.60 -6.17 -17.83
C ASP A 321 6.03 -5.09 -16.82
N LYS A 322 5.59 -3.84 -17.03
CA LYS A 322 5.98 -2.64 -16.24
C LYS A 322 5.78 -2.79 -14.73
N ASN A 323 4.71 -3.48 -14.32
CA ASN A 323 4.38 -3.72 -12.91
C ASN A 323 4.44 -5.23 -12.56
N ARG A 324 5.21 -6.00 -13.34
CA ARG A 324 5.62 -7.37 -13.06
C ARG A 324 7.14 -7.46 -13.11
N VAL A 325 7.71 -8.35 -13.92
CA VAL A 325 9.16 -8.31 -14.21
C VAL A 325 9.40 -7.13 -15.16
N ASN A 326 9.80 -5.99 -14.60
CA ASN A 326 9.95 -4.74 -15.34
C ASN A 326 11.32 -4.64 -16.04
N ILE A 327 11.44 -5.34 -17.17
CA ILE A 327 12.55 -5.22 -18.11
C ILE A 327 12.02 -4.89 -19.50
N THR A 328 12.89 -4.36 -20.37
CA THR A 328 12.56 -4.18 -21.79
C THR A 328 12.55 -5.55 -22.46
N GLU A 329 11.39 -6.04 -22.88
CA GLU A 329 11.25 -7.33 -23.56
C GLU A 329 12.08 -7.40 -24.85
N MET A 330 12.64 -8.57 -25.12
CA MET A 330 13.42 -8.85 -26.32
C MET A 330 12.49 -9.21 -27.48
N GLU A 331 12.64 -8.52 -28.60
CA GLU A 331 11.89 -8.69 -29.85
C GLU A 331 12.65 -9.64 -30.81
N PRO A 332 12.00 -10.30 -31.78
CA PRO A 332 12.66 -11.21 -32.71
C PRO A 332 13.84 -10.59 -33.49
N GLU A 333 13.81 -9.28 -33.76
CA GLU A 333 14.85 -8.55 -34.49
C GLU A 333 16.10 -8.26 -33.65
N ASP A 334 16.02 -8.36 -32.32
CA ASP A 334 17.11 -8.10 -31.39
C ASP A 334 18.17 -9.21 -31.48
N SER A 335 19.02 -9.11 -32.49
CA SER A 335 19.93 -10.17 -32.86
C SER A 335 21.40 -9.82 -32.62
N GLU A 336 21.76 -8.57 -32.32
CA GLU A 336 23.14 -8.16 -32.11
C GLU A 336 23.33 -6.95 -31.20
N GLY A 337 24.60 -6.62 -30.91
CA GLY A 337 24.98 -5.49 -30.07
C GLY A 337 24.31 -5.51 -28.70
N ASP A 338 23.98 -4.32 -28.22
CA ASP A 338 23.34 -4.07 -26.92
C ASP A 338 21.94 -4.69 -26.82
N ALA A 339 21.20 -4.77 -27.93
CA ALA A 339 19.85 -5.29 -27.99
C ALA A 339 19.76 -6.77 -27.60
N LEU A 340 20.79 -7.56 -27.95
CA LEU A 340 20.89 -8.98 -27.60
C LEU A 340 21.27 -9.20 -26.12
N THR A 341 21.76 -8.18 -25.42
CA THR A 341 22.41 -8.40 -24.13
C THR A 341 21.45 -8.73 -22.99
N GLY A 342 20.17 -8.42 -23.09
CA GLY A 342 19.16 -8.62 -22.05
C GLY A 342 17.75 -8.46 -22.60
N GLY A 343 16.77 -8.36 -21.71
CA GLY A 343 15.35 -8.35 -22.06
C GLY A 343 14.69 -9.72 -22.03
N TYR A 344 15.30 -10.66 -21.30
CA TYR A 344 14.81 -12.03 -21.17
C TYR A 344 14.57 -12.43 -19.72
N LEU A 345 13.58 -13.30 -19.55
CA LEU A 345 13.18 -13.93 -18.31
C LEU A 345 13.37 -15.44 -18.45
N VAL A 346 14.12 -16.04 -17.54
CA VAL A 346 14.35 -17.47 -17.48
C VAL A 346 13.87 -18.04 -16.15
N GLU A 347 13.59 -19.33 -16.15
CA GLU A 347 13.21 -20.10 -14.97
C GLU A 347 14.15 -21.28 -14.87
N VAL A 348 14.90 -21.39 -13.77
CA VAL A 348 15.50 -22.67 -13.42
C VAL A 348 14.34 -23.59 -13.08
N ASP A 349 14.15 -24.63 -13.88
CA ASP A 349 12.91 -25.39 -13.93
C ASP A 349 13.25 -26.88 -14.03
N ALA A 350 12.93 -27.65 -12.99
CA ALA A 350 13.13 -29.09 -13.01
C ALA A 350 12.29 -29.82 -14.08
N TYR A 351 11.23 -29.18 -14.61
CA TYR A 351 10.42 -29.65 -15.71
C TYR A 351 10.83 -29.07 -17.08
N ALA A 352 11.96 -28.36 -17.18
CA ALA A 352 12.34 -27.65 -18.41
C ALA A 352 12.31 -28.53 -19.68
N GLY A 353 12.63 -29.82 -19.56
CA GLY A 353 12.57 -30.78 -20.67
C GLY A 353 11.17 -31.00 -21.28
N GLN A 354 10.10 -30.53 -20.63
CA GLN A 354 8.72 -30.58 -21.12
C GLN A 354 8.29 -29.29 -21.85
N GLU A 355 9.09 -28.23 -21.75
CA GLU A 355 8.83 -26.92 -22.38
C GLU A 355 9.49 -26.87 -23.77
N THR A 356 8.99 -26.01 -24.67
CA THR A 356 9.56 -25.89 -26.02
C THR A 356 10.91 -25.17 -25.99
N SER A 357 10.97 -24.04 -25.28
CA SER A 357 12.17 -23.20 -25.19
C SER A 357 12.92 -23.42 -23.89
N TRP A 358 13.88 -24.36 -23.91
CA TRP A 358 14.77 -24.61 -22.78
C TRP A 358 16.20 -24.96 -23.18
N PHE A 359 17.11 -25.01 -22.21
CA PHE A 359 18.46 -25.56 -22.33
C PHE A 359 18.97 -26.15 -21.00
N SER A 360 19.95 -27.06 -21.09
CA SER A 360 20.78 -27.43 -19.94
C SER A 360 22.05 -26.57 -19.90
N SER A 361 22.37 -26.05 -18.71
CA SER A 361 23.57 -25.25 -18.44
C SER A 361 24.84 -26.11 -18.52
N SER A 362 26.00 -25.46 -18.46
CA SER A 362 27.30 -26.14 -18.44
C SER A 362 27.53 -27.05 -17.24
N HIS A 363 26.80 -26.83 -16.14
CA HIS A 363 26.84 -27.67 -14.94
C HIS A 363 25.52 -28.44 -14.72
N GLY A 364 24.73 -28.62 -15.78
CA GLY A 364 23.56 -29.51 -15.76
C GLY A 364 22.29 -28.90 -15.16
N ILE A 365 22.24 -27.58 -14.95
CA ILE A 365 21.04 -26.88 -14.47
C ILE A 365 20.03 -26.77 -15.62
N PRO A 366 18.80 -27.30 -15.48
CA PRO A 366 17.75 -27.16 -16.49
C PRO A 366 17.13 -25.76 -16.41
N VAL A 367 17.07 -25.06 -17.55
CA VAL A 367 16.58 -23.67 -17.62
C VAL A 367 15.58 -23.52 -18.76
N THR A 368 14.37 -23.10 -18.42
CA THR A 368 13.31 -22.70 -19.36
C THR A 368 13.43 -21.21 -19.68
N ILE A 369 13.19 -20.82 -20.92
CA ILE A 369 13.12 -19.42 -21.36
C ILE A 369 11.64 -19.01 -21.40
N LYS A 370 11.25 -18.06 -20.56
CA LYS A 370 9.85 -17.61 -20.41
C LYS A 370 9.52 -16.38 -21.25
N SER A 371 10.52 -15.53 -21.47
CA SER A 371 10.48 -14.41 -22.42
C SER A 371 11.88 -14.26 -23.03
N PRO A 372 12.02 -14.15 -24.37
CA PRO A 372 10.95 -14.16 -25.37
C PRO A 372 10.13 -15.46 -25.38
N SER A 373 8.91 -15.39 -25.93
CA SER A 373 8.00 -16.54 -25.97
C SER A 373 8.47 -17.59 -27.00
N ASP A 374 7.88 -18.79 -26.97
CA ASP A 374 8.18 -19.86 -27.94
C ASP A 374 7.97 -19.44 -29.40
N ASP A 375 7.03 -18.53 -29.65
CA ASP A 375 6.71 -18.04 -30.99
C ASP A 375 7.67 -16.92 -31.46
N ASP A 376 8.33 -16.22 -30.52
CA ASP A 376 9.13 -15.03 -30.78
C ASP A 376 10.65 -15.28 -30.72
N ILE A 377 11.08 -16.31 -29.97
CA ILE A 377 12.51 -16.54 -29.72
C ILE A 377 13.26 -17.05 -30.95
N THR A 378 14.35 -16.37 -31.30
CA THR A 378 15.23 -16.82 -32.39
C THR A 378 16.32 -17.78 -31.93
N THR A 379 16.89 -18.57 -32.85
CA THR A 379 18.03 -19.46 -32.56
C THR A 379 19.24 -18.70 -31.99
N ARG A 380 19.50 -17.48 -32.47
CA ARG A 380 20.62 -16.64 -32.02
C ARG A 380 20.40 -16.15 -30.59
N GLN A 381 19.18 -15.72 -30.25
CA GLN A 381 18.80 -15.31 -28.89
C GLN A 381 18.89 -16.48 -27.91
N LYS A 382 18.34 -17.65 -28.27
CA LYS A 382 18.45 -18.88 -27.47
C LYS A 382 19.92 -19.24 -27.19
N ALA A 383 20.78 -19.16 -28.20
CA ALA A 383 22.22 -19.40 -28.03
C ALA A 383 22.89 -18.36 -27.11
N TYR A 384 22.52 -17.08 -27.22
CA TYR A 384 23.04 -16.03 -26.36
C TYR A 384 22.62 -16.20 -24.90
N ILE A 385 21.33 -16.43 -24.63
CA ILE A 385 20.80 -16.61 -23.27
C ILE A 385 21.51 -17.80 -22.59
N LYS A 386 21.64 -18.93 -23.30
CA LYS A 386 22.42 -20.08 -22.83
C LYS A 386 23.87 -19.71 -22.52
N ARG A 387 24.54 -18.96 -23.40
CA ARG A 387 25.92 -18.49 -23.18
C ARG A 387 26.02 -17.58 -21.96
N ALA A 388 25.09 -16.65 -21.79
CA ALA A 388 25.07 -15.73 -20.66
C ALA A 388 24.92 -16.47 -19.32
N PHE A 389 24.01 -17.44 -19.24
CA PHE A 389 23.86 -18.28 -18.05
C PHE A 389 25.12 -19.12 -17.78
N ASN A 390 25.73 -19.70 -18.82
CA ASN A 390 26.97 -20.45 -18.69
C ASN A 390 28.18 -19.57 -18.28
N LEU A 391 28.18 -18.27 -18.60
CA LEU A 391 29.19 -17.34 -18.11
C LEU A 391 29.03 -17.04 -16.62
N LEU A 392 27.80 -16.96 -16.11
CA LEU A 392 27.53 -16.89 -14.67
C LEU A 392 28.07 -18.14 -13.96
N GLU A 393 27.72 -19.33 -14.43
CA GLU A 393 28.23 -20.57 -13.84
C GLU A 393 29.76 -20.64 -13.89
N ARG A 394 30.37 -20.33 -15.04
CA ARG A 394 31.83 -20.33 -15.17
C ARG A 394 32.50 -19.40 -14.14
N ALA A 395 31.92 -18.23 -13.90
CA ALA A 395 32.44 -17.29 -12.90
C ALA A 395 32.30 -17.87 -11.48
N LEU A 396 31.17 -18.51 -11.16
CA LEU A 396 30.91 -19.14 -9.86
C LEU A 396 31.83 -20.33 -9.55
N TRP A 397 32.19 -21.10 -10.57
CA TRP A 397 33.06 -22.28 -10.45
C TRP A 397 34.55 -21.96 -10.65
N SER A 398 34.90 -20.72 -10.97
CA SER A 398 36.30 -20.30 -11.12
C SER A 398 37.05 -20.27 -9.79
N SER A 399 38.39 -20.29 -9.84
CA SER A 399 39.24 -20.05 -8.67
C SER A 399 39.11 -18.61 -8.14
N SER A 400 38.70 -17.66 -8.99
CA SER A 400 38.48 -16.26 -8.65
C SER A 400 37.01 -15.92 -8.35
N PHE A 401 36.18 -16.90 -7.96
CA PHE A 401 34.73 -16.68 -7.81
C PHE A 401 34.36 -15.58 -6.79
N GLN A 402 35.21 -15.34 -5.79
CA GLN A 402 35.08 -14.28 -4.78
C GLN A 402 35.59 -12.89 -5.25
N ASN A 403 36.02 -12.74 -6.50
CA ASN A 403 36.47 -11.44 -7.01
C ASN A 403 35.26 -10.61 -7.48
N ASP A 404 35.19 -9.34 -7.09
CA ASP A 404 34.07 -8.45 -7.45
C ASP A 404 33.93 -8.21 -8.96
N SER A 405 35.05 -8.13 -9.68
CA SER A 405 35.07 -7.77 -11.11
C SER A 405 35.05 -8.98 -12.03
N THR A 406 35.61 -10.12 -11.60
CA THR A 406 35.76 -11.31 -12.45
C THR A 406 34.98 -12.54 -11.95
N GLY A 407 34.53 -12.51 -10.69
CA GLY A 407 33.75 -13.57 -10.07
C GLY A 407 32.25 -13.48 -10.38
N TYR A 408 31.46 -14.34 -9.74
CA TYR A 408 30.02 -14.45 -10.02
C TYR A 408 29.23 -13.19 -9.64
N ARG A 409 29.73 -12.38 -8.70
CA ARG A 409 29.10 -11.10 -8.30
C ARG A 409 29.02 -10.10 -9.45
N SER A 410 29.93 -10.19 -10.41
CA SER A 410 29.87 -9.41 -11.66
C SER A 410 28.78 -9.88 -12.62
N LYS A 411 28.21 -11.09 -12.41
CA LYS A 411 27.27 -11.77 -13.30
C LYS A 411 25.91 -12.06 -12.66
N MET A 412 25.78 -11.93 -11.35
CA MET A 412 24.54 -12.10 -10.60
C MET A 412 24.47 -11.07 -9.48
N ASP A 413 23.32 -10.42 -9.38
CA ASP A 413 23.02 -9.47 -8.33
C ASP A 413 22.80 -10.24 -7.02
N VAL A 414 23.81 -10.15 -6.14
CA VAL A 414 23.84 -10.91 -4.88
C VAL A 414 22.70 -10.49 -3.95
N GLU A 415 22.27 -9.23 -4.02
CA GLU A 415 21.18 -8.71 -3.18
C GLU A 415 19.84 -9.38 -3.49
N SER A 416 19.43 -9.42 -4.76
CA SER A 416 18.20 -10.09 -5.20
C SER A 416 18.26 -11.60 -4.94
N PHE A 417 19.41 -12.23 -5.16
CA PHE A 417 19.64 -13.64 -4.80
C PHE A 417 19.40 -13.89 -3.31
N LEU A 418 20.02 -13.09 -2.43
CA LEU A 418 19.90 -13.27 -0.98
C LEU A 418 18.49 -12.96 -0.45
N ARG A 419 17.81 -11.94 -1.01
CA ARG A 419 16.41 -11.66 -0.63
C ARG A 419 15.48 -12.79 -1.03
N HIS A 420 15.62 -13.34 -2.25
CA HIS A 420 14.90 -14.53 -2.69
C HIS A 420 15.21 -15.76 -1.81
N PHE A 421 16.50 -15.98 -1.50
CA PHE A 421 16.98 -17.03 -0.60
C PHE A 421 16.29 -16.95 0.76
N ILE A 422 16.26 -15.76 1.39
CA ILE A 422 15.63 -15.57 2.70
C ILE A 422 14.12 -15.87 2.62
N VAL A 423 13.39 -15.43 1.59
CA VAL A 423 11.95 -15.76 1.47
C VAL A 423 11.73 -17.26 1.46
N GLY A 424 12.45 -18.00 0.60
CA GLY A 424 12.31 -19.45 0.47
C GLY A 424 12.66 -20.20 1.75
N GLU A 425 13.77 -19.83 2.38
CA GLU A 425 14.29 -20.47 3.59
C GLU A 425 13.47 -20.14 4.85
N LEU A 426 12.94 -18.93 4.95
CA LEU A 426 12.04 -18.52 6.01
C LEU A 426 10.65 -19.13 5.86
N ALA A 427 10.13 -19.22 4.65
CA ALA A 427 8.87 -19.91 4.43
C ALA A 427 9.03 -21.43 4.60
N GLY A 428 10.26 -21.96 4.60
CA GLY A 428 10.51 -23.39 4.62
C GLY A 428 10.05 -24.07 3.32
N ASN A 429 10.13 -23.37 2.18
CA ASN A 429 9.61 -23.86 0.91
C ASN A 429 10.63 -24.79 0.23
N THR A 430 10.26 -26.07 0.07
CA THR A 430 11.07 -27.07 -0.62
C THR A 430 11.24 -26.79 -2.11
N ASP A 431 10.32 -26.09 -2.74
CA ASP A 431 10.35 -25.89 -4.19
C ASP A 431 11.06 -24.60 -4.61
N THR A 432 11.61 -23.84 -3.65
CA THR A 432 12.40 -22.60 -3.88
C THR A 432 13.48 -22.78 -4.95
N TYR A 433 14.15 -23.94 -4.99
CA TYR A 433 15.22 -24.27 -5.93
C TYR A 433 14.82 -25.33 -6.96
N TRP A 434 13.55 -25.73 -6.96
CA TRP A 434 12.93 -26.50 -8.02
C TRP A 434 12.48 -25.60 -9.17
N SER A 435 12.01 -24.39 -8.81
CA SER A 435 11.55 -23.33 -9.69
C SER A 435 12.13 -21.99 -9.23
N THR A 436 13.17 -21.49 -9.89
CA THR A 436 13.78 -20.18 -9.56
C THR A 436 13.77 -19.26 -10.77
N TYR A 437 12.98 -18.19 -10.72
CA TYR A 437 12.96 -17.17 -11.76
C TYR A 437 14.22 -16.30 -11.70
N MET A 438 14.76 -15.99 -12.86
CA MET A 438 15.88 -15.06 -13.02
C MET A 438 15.66 -14.22 -14.28
N TYR A 439 16.07 -12.96 -14.25
CA TYR A 439 15.92 -12.08 -15.40
C TYR A 439 17.15 -11.19 -15.58
N LYS A 440 17.29 -10.62 -16.77
CA LYS A 440 18.39 -9.72 -17.08
C LYS A 440 17.90 -8.61 -17.99
N ASN A 441 18.12 -7.35 -17.61
CA ASN A 441 17.81 -6.21 -18.48
C ASN A 441 18.94 -5.97 -19.50
N ARG A 442 18.63 -5.27 -20.59
CA ARG A 442 19.61 -4.87 -21.60
C ARG A 442 20.71 -4.01 -20.96
N ASN A 443 21.94 -4.19 -21.41
CA ASN A 443 23.14 -3.46 -20.97
C ASN A 443 23.50 -3.55 -19.48
N GLN A 444 22.73 -4.27 -18.67
CA GLN A 444 23.09 -4.60 -17.30
C GLN A 444 23.95 -5.86 -17.29
N THR A 445 25.02 -5.90 -16.52
CA THR A 445 25.86 -7.11 -16.48
C THR A 445 25.25 -8.25 -15.64
N PRO A 446 24.67 -8.01 -14.44
CA PRO A 446 24.20 -9.10 -13.60
C PRO A 446 22.80 -9.63 -13.97
N PHE A 447 22.58 -10.92 -13.73
CA PHE A 447 21.25 -11.51 -13.57
C PHE A 447 20.65 -11.11 -12.22
N TYR A 448 19.36 -10.79 -12.21
CA TYR A 448 18.56 -10.63 -11.00
C TYR A 448 17.79 -11.91 -10.70
N VAL A 449 17.63 -12.23 -9.43
CA VAL A 449 16.89 -13.42 -8.97
C VAL A 449 15.53 -13.02 -8.42
N GLY A 450 14.50 -13.78 -8.79
CA GLY A 450 13.11 -13.52 -8.48
C GLY A 450 12.27 -13.22 -9.73
N PRO A 451 10.95 -13.05 -9.58
CA PRO A 451 10.18 -13.06 -8.33
C PRO A 451 10.07 -14.45 -7.69
N VAL A 452 9.60 -14.50 -6.44
CA VAL A 452 9.24 -15.75 -5.75
C VAL A 452 7.93 -16.34 -6.31
N TRP A 453 7.79 -17.67 -6.31
CA TRP A 453 6.61 -18.37 -6.82
C TRP A 453 6.43 -19.75 -6.14
N ASP A 454 5.19 -20.25 -6.11
CA ASP A 454 4.79 -21.60 -5.66
C ASP A 454 5.15 -21.98 -4.21
N PHE A 455 4.34 -21.53 -3.25
CA PHE A 455 4.56 -21.71 -1.80
C PHE A 455 3.44 -22.51 -1.11
N ASP A 456 2.62 -23.27 -1.85
CA ASP A 456 1.56 -24.08 -1.25
C ASP A 456 2.10 -25.23 -0.37
N LEU A 457 3.33 -25.71 -0.64
CA LEU A 457 4.06 -26.69 0.18
C LEU A 457 4.88 -26.09 1.33
N ALA A 458 4.93 -24.77 1.44
CA ALA A 458 5.71 -24.08 2.47
C ALA A 458 5.06 -24.19 3.87
N MET A 459 5.80 -23.73 4.89
CA MET A 459 5.30 -23.52 6.26
C MET A 459 4.68 -24.80 6.85
N ASP A 460 5.53 -25.82 6.93
CA ASP A 460 5.21 -27.16 7.43
C ASP A 460 4.06 -27.89 6.71
N ASN A 461 3.91 -27.65 5.40
CA ASN A 461 2.95 -28.38 4.55
C ASN A 461 3.56 -29.46 3.65
N ASP A 462 4.82 -29.84 3.90
CA ASP A 462 5.55 -30.84 3.12
C ASP A 462 6.13 -31.96 3.98
N SER A 463 5.60 -33.17 3.81
CA SER A 463 6.00 -34.38 4.51
C SER A 463 7.46 -34.81 4.28
N ARG A 464 8.11 -34.32 3.22
CA ARG A 464 9.49 -34.65 2.89
C ARG A 464 10.49 -34.00 3.85
N ILE A 465 10.16 -32.82 4.38
CA ILE A 465 11.04 -32.05 5.26
C ILE A 465 10.40 -31.66 6.60
N TYR A 466 9.15 -32.02 6.84
CA TYR A 466 8.48 -31.79 8.12
C TYR A 466 9.19 -32.52 9.29
N PRO A 467 9.20 -31.93 10.50
CA PRO A 467 8.99 -30.50 10.77
C PRO A 467 10.23 -29.69 10.38
N VAL A 468 10.01 -28.62 9.62
CA VAL A 468 11.04 -27.71 9.10
C VAL A 468 11.85 -27.07 10.23
N ASN A 469 11.18 -26.66 11.31
CA ASN A 469 11.82 -25.94 12.41
C ASN A 469 12.79 -26.82 13.24
N ASN A 470 12.76 -28.14 13.07
CA ASN A 470 13.70 -29.05 13.73
C ASN A 470 14.95 -29.35 12.89
N ARG A 471 15.07 -28.76 11.70
CA ARG A 471 16.19 -29.02 10.80
C ARG A 471 17.45 -28.29 11.29
N ALA A 472 18.60 -28.96 11.28
CA ALA A 472 19.86 -28.39 11.76
C ALA A 472 20.56 -27.45 10.76
N ASN A 473 20.03 -27.30 9.54
CA ASN A 473 20.62 -26.49 8.49
C ASN A 473 19.53 -25.83 7.63
N TRP A 474 19.93 -24.97 6.71
CA TRP A 474 19.05 -24.42 5.68
C TRP A 474 18.33 -25.53 4.91
N ILE A 475 17.10 -25.26 4.49
CA ILE A 475 16.21 -26.20 3.83
C ILE A 475 16.83 -26.77 2.57
N PHE A 476 17.49 -25.94 1.76
CA PHE A 476 18.18 -26.41 0.55
C PHE A 476 19.26 -27.49 0.80
N ARG A 477 19.73 -27.66 2.05
CA ARG A 477 20.70 -28.69 2.48
C ARG A 477 20.09 -29.84 3.28
N THR A 478 18.80 -29.79 3.60
CA THR A 478 18.17 -30.74 4.56
C THR A 478 17.13 -31.67 3.94
N GLY A 479 17.01 -31.65 2.60
CA GLY A 479 16.08 -32.47 1.83
C GLY A 479 15.13 -31.60 1.00
N GLY A 480 14.07 -32.20 0.47
CA GLY A 480 13.11 -31.52 -0.41
C GLY A 480 13.43 -31.69 -1.90
N SER A 481 12.79 -30.88 -2.74
CA SER A 481 13.02 -30.87 -4.18
C SER A 481 14.06 -29.82 -4.56
N ALA A 482 14.92 -30.11 -5.53
CA ALA A 482 15.72 -29.09 -6.20
C ALA A 482 15.96 -29.50 -7.65
N ALA A 483 16.03 -28.53 -8.55
CA ALA A 483 16.50 -28.76 -9.90
C ALA A 483 17.97 -29.22 -9.86
N SER A 484 18.36 -30.08 -10.81
CA SER A 484 19.73 -30.60 -10.90
C SER A 484 20.75 -29.45 -10.88
N GLY A 485 21.82 -29.60 -10.09
CA GLY A 485 22.89 -28.59 -9.95
C GLY A 485 22.60 -27.41 -9.03
N MET A 486 21.34 -27.09 -8.70
CA MET A 486 21.01 -25.89 -7.91
C MET A 486 21.49 -25.93 -6.46
N THR A 487 21.39 -27.08 -5.79
CA THR A 487 21.94 -27.23 -4.43
C THR A 487 23.44 -26.93 -4.41
N ALA A 488 24.18 -27.35 -5.45
CA ALA A 488 25.61 -27.11 -5.57
C ALA A 488 25.90 -25.63 -5.91
N PHE A 489 25.09 -25.01 -6.78
CA PHE A 489 25.16 -23.58 -7.11
C PHE A 489 25.00 -22.70 -5.85
N VAL A 490 23.91 -22.90 -5.10
CA VAL A 490 23.62 -22.15 -3.86
C VAL A 490 24.69 -22.43 -2.81
N SER A 491 25.12 -23.69 -2.67
CA SER A 491 26.22 -24.04 -1.76
C SER A 491 27.50 -23.29 -2.07
N ARG A 492 27.83 -23.12 -3.36
CA ARG A 492 29.04 -22.45 -3.81
C ARG A 492 28.97 -20.93 -3.59
N ALA A 493 27.83 -20.31 -3.88
CA ALA A 493 27.62 -18.88 -3.63
C ALA A 493 27.74 -18.55 -2.13
N LEU A 494 27.19 -19.38 -1.24
CA LEU A 494 27.27 -19.19 0.21
C LEU A 494 28.66 -19.51 0.81
N GLN A 495 29.63 -20.03 0.03
CA GLN A 495 31.02 -20.12 0.47
C GLN A 495 31.77 -18.79 0.32
N ASP A 496 31.19 -17.80 -0.34
CA ASP A 496 31.73 -16.46 -0.42
C ASP A 496 31.50 -15.70 0.90
N SER A 497 32.58 -15.24 1.52
CA SER A 497 32.52 -14.48 2.78
C SER A 497 31.77 -13.15 2.63
N TYR A 498 31.74 -12.57 1.43
CA TYR A 498 30.91 -11.40 1.14
C TYR A 498 29.42 -11.76 1.23
N THR A 499 29.00 -12.86 0.60
CA THR A 499 27.60 -13.29 0.60
C THR A 499 27.14 -13.74 1.99
N ASP A 500 27.99 -14.43 2.77
CA ASP A 500 27.68 -14.76 4.18
C ASP A 500 27.46 -13.50 5.03
N ARG A 501 28.37 -12.51 4.92
CA ARG A 501 28.22 -11.23 5.63
C ARG A 501 26.95 -10.50 5.20
N ARG A 502 26.71 -10.42 3.89
CA ARG A 502 25.56 -9.70 3.33
C ARG A 502 24.23 -10.33 3.73
N LEU A 503 24.15 -11.66 3.82
CA LEU A 503 22.98 -12.38 4.33
C LEU A 503 22.64 -11.95 5.76
N LYS A 504 23.66 -11.89 6.64
CA LYS A 504 23.50 -11.43 8.03
C LYS A 504 23.05 -9.97 8.11
N GLU A 505 23.59 -9.09 7.26
CA GLU A 505 23.20 -7.69 7.20
C GLU A 505 21.74 -7.49 6.76
N ILE A 506 21.31 -8.19 5.70
CA ILE A 506 19.91 -8.14 5.22
C ILE A 506 18.98 -8.65 6.32
N TRP A 507 19.28 -9.82 6.91
CA TRP A 507 18.47 -10.39 7.99
C TRP A 507 18.37 -9.43 9.17
N ALA A 508 19.49 -8.91 9.66
CA ALA A 508 19.51 -7.99 10.80
C ALA A 508 18.79 -6.67 10.49
N SER A 509 18.88 -6.15 9.27
CA SER A 509 18.11 -4.98 8.82
C SER A 509 16.59 -5.24 8.93
N MET A 510 16.12 -6.39 8.45
CA MET A 510 14.71 -6.76 8.52
C MET A 510 14.23 -6.92 9.95
N ARG A 511 14.98 -7.63 10.79
CA ARG A 511 14.63 -7.85 12.19
C ARG A 511 14.55 -6.52 12.96
N ARG A 512 15.49 -5.59 12.72
CA ARG A 512 15.50 -4.24 13.30
C ARG A 512 14.39 -3.31 12.79
N SER A 513 13.74 -3.63 11.67
CA SER A 513 12.65 -2.80 11.14
C SER A 513 11.38 -2.84 11.99
N GLY A 514 11.24 -3.81 12.89
CA GLY A 514 9.99 -4.08 13.63
C GLY A 514 8.86 -4.68 12.77
N LYS A 515 8.99 -4.65 11.44
CA LYS A 515 8.01 -5.22 10.49
C LYS A 515 8.15 -6.73 10.31
N PHE A 516 9.20 -7.33 10.86
CA PHE A 516 9.58 -8.72 10.60
C PHE A 516 9.73 -9.51 11.90
N THR A 517 8.78 -9.35 12.82
CA THR A 517 8.69 -10.11 14.08
C THR A 517 7.67 -11.24 13.99
N GLY A 518 7.74 -12.18 14.95
CA GLY A 518 6.74 -13.25 15.05
C GLY A 518 5.33 -12.68 15.16
N GLU A 519 5.13 -11.66 16.01
CA GLU A 519 3.85 -10.98 16.20
C GLU A 519 3.37 -10.31 14.91
N SER A 520 4.26 -9.63 14.19
CA SER A 520 3.90 -8.92 12.96
C SER A 520 3.51 -9.86 11.82
N LEU A 521 4.12 -11.05 11.75
CA LEU A 521 3.76 -12.07 10.76
C LEU A 521 2.48 -12.82 11.16
N VAL A 522 2.32 -13.14 12.44
CA VAL A 522 1.08 -13.74 12.98
C VAL A 522 -0.11 -12.80 12.77
N ALA A 523 0.05 -11.50 12.98
CA ALA A 523 -1.00 -10.51 12.72
C ALA A 523 -1.46 -10.50 11.25
N TYR A 524 -0.54 -10.74 10.31
CA TYR A 524 -0.92 -10.88 8.90
C TYR A 524 -1.69 -12.18 8.64
N VAL A 525 -1.23 -13.31 9.19
CA VAL A 525 -1.95 -14.59 9.15
C VAL A 525 -3.37 -14.44 9.70
N ASP A 526 -3.53 -13.77 10.84
CA ASP A 526 -4.84 -13.54 11.47
C ASP A 526 -5.73 -12.65 10.60
N SER A 527 -5.18 -11.60 9.99
CA SER A 527 -5.94 -10.75 9.06
C SER A 527 -6.43 -11.53 7.83
N MET A 528 -5.61 -12.44 7.30
CA MET A 528 -5.98 -13.32 6.19
C MET A 528 -7.01 -14.35 6.62
N ALA A 529 -6.85 -14.96 7.80
CA ALA A 529 -7.82 -15.89 8.35
C ALA A 529 -9.19 -15.24 8.55
N GLN A 530 -9.22 -13.99 9.00
CA GLN A 530 -10.46 -13.21 9.15
C GLN A 530 -11.13 -12.97 7.79
N VAL A 531 -10.38 -12.52 6.79
CA VAL A 531 -10.90 -12.29 5.43
C VAL A 531 -11.43 -13.59 4.78
N LEU A 532 -10.79 -14.72 5.08
CA LEU A 532 -11.16 -16.04 4.53
C LEU A 532 -12.26 -16.77 5.31
N ASP A 533 -12.69 -16.27 6.48
CA ASP A 533 -13.50 -17.02 7.44
C ASP A 533 -14.82 -17.57 6.84
N ALA A 534 -15.52 -16.77 6.04
CA ALA A 534 -16.73 -17.21 5.36
C ALA A 534 -16.42 -18.12 4.16
N SER A 535 -15.44 -17.77 3.33
CA SER A 535 -15.10 -18.52 2.11
C SER A 535 -14.53 -19.90 2.41
N GLN A 536 -13.70 -20.05 3.45
CA GLN A 536 -13.14 -21.35 3.85
C GLN A 536 -14.25 -22.35 4.22
N ARG A 537 -15.32 -21.93 4.90
CA ARG A 537 -16.44 -22.81 5.26
C ARG A 537 -17.15 -23.36 4.02
N LEU A 538 -17.39 -22.51 3.03
CA LEU A 538 -17.98 -22.92 1.75
C LEU A 538 -17.02 -23.79 0.95
N ASN A 539 -15.74 -23.41 0.90
CA ASN A 539 -14.70 -24.18 0.22
C ASN A 539 -14.59 -25.60 0.79
N PHE A 540 -14.57 -25.78 2.11
CA PHE A 540 -14.48 -27.11 2.73
C PHE A 540 -15.82 -27.86 2.79
N THR A 541 -16.95 -27.17 2.59
CA THR A 541 -18.23 -27.84 2.27
C THR A 541 -18.19 -28.43 0.86
N ARG A 542 -17.61 -27.71 -0.10
CA ARG A 542 -17.42 -28.17 -1.48
C ARG A 542 -16.34 -29.25 -1.59
N TRP A 543 -15.25 -29.08 -0.87
CA TRP A 543 -14.06 -29.92 -0.87
C TRP A 543 -13.76 -30.40 0.56
N PRO A 544 -14.40 -31.48 1.05
CA PRO A 544 -14.32 -31.91 2.45
C PRO A 544 -13.00 -32.64 2.78
N ILE A 545 -11.89 -31.92 2.69
CA ILE A 545 -10.52 -32.48 2.76
C ILE A 545 -9.80 -32.22 4.08
N LEU A 546 -10.38 -31.47 5.04
CA LEU A 546 -9.71 -31.09 6.31
C LEU A 546 -9.24 -32.30 7.14
N ASN A 547 -9.91 -33.45 7.01
CA ASN A 547 -9.59 -34.70 7.71
C ASN A 547 -8.73 -35.68 6.86
N THR A 548 -8.26 -35.26 5.68
CA THR A 548 -7.57 -36.16 4.74
C THR A 548 -6.28 -35.52 4.24
N ARG A 549 -5.24 -36.33 4.00
CA ARG A 549 -4.03 -35.88 3.29
C ARG A 549 -4.29 -36.02 1.80
N VAL A 550 -4.21 -34.91 1.06
CA VAL A 550 -4.57 -34.87 -0.37
C VAL A 550 -3.43 -34.40 -1.27
N HIS A 551 -2.32 -33.99 -0.66
CA HIS A 551 -1.06 -33.68 -1.34
C HIS A 551 0.12 -34.12 -0.43
N GLN A 552 1.25 -33.41 -0.41
CA GLN A 552 2.39 -33.71 0.46
C GLN A 552 2.15 -33.38 1.95
N ASN A 553 0.89 -33.23 2.39
CA ASN A 553 0.58 -32.82 3.76
C ASN A 553 1.20 -33.78 4.79
N PRO A 554 2.00 -33.29 5.76
CA PRO A 554 2.60 -34.12 6.81
C PRO A 554 1.59 -34.58 7.86
N LYS A 555 0.43 -33.93 7.94
CA LYS A 555 -0.69 -34.25 8.83
C LYS A 555 -1.99 -33.68 8.26
N ALA A 556 -3.13 -34.19 8.72
CA ALA A 556 -4.43 -33.53 8.57
C ALA A 556 -4.85 -33.05 9.95
N TYR A 557 -5.02 -31.74 10.13
CA TYR A 557 -5.29 -31.16 11.46
C TYR A 557 -6.78 -31.18 11.83
N GLY A 558 -7.65 -31.60 10.91
CA GLY A 558 -9.06 -31.89 11.13
C GLY A 558 -9.98 -30.67 11.17
N SER A 559 -9.43 -29.46 11.27
CA SER A 559 -10.17 -28.20 11.20
C SER A 559 -9.34 -27.12 10.48
N TYR A 560 -10.02 -26.12 9.90
CA TYR A 560 -9.35 -24.97 9.30
C TYR A 560 -8.49 -24.21 10.32
N GLU A 561 -9.03 -23.96 11.52
CA GLU A 561 -8.29 -23.31 12.61
C GLU A 561 -7.03 -24.09 13.01
N GLY A 562 -7.10 -25.43 13.02
CA GLY A 562 -5.94 -26.28 13.25
C GLY A 562 -4.85 -26.12 12.19
N GLU A 563 -5.23 -25.92 10.92
CA GLU A 563 -4.29 -25.66 9.82
C GLU A 563 -3.70 -24.24 9.92
N VAL A 564 -4.49 -23.22 10.30
CA VAL A 564 -4.01 -21.84 10.51
C VAL A 564 -3.03 -21.76 11.69
N ASN A 565 -3.29 -22.50 12.77
CA ASN A 565 -2.37 -22.59 13.91
C ASN A 565 -0.98 -23.09 13.53
N VAL A 566 -0.86 -23.94 12.50
CA VAL A 566 0.46 -24.34 11.98
C VAL A 566 1.26 -23.12 11.54
N LEU A 567 0.65 -22.15 10.83
CA LEU A 567 1.35 -20.94 10.41
C LEU A 567 1.71 -20.04 11.59
N ARG A 568 0.79 -19.92 12.57
CA ARG A 568 0.99 -19.12 13.79
C ARG A 568 2.17 -19.61 14.63
N GLU A 569 2.35 -20.92 14.70
CA GLU A 569 3.45 -21.55 15.42
C GLU A 569 4.74 -21.58 14.57
N PHE A 570 4.60 -21.84 13.26
CA PHE A 570 5.73 -22.00 12.36
C PHE A 570 6.55 -20.71 12.23
N LEU A 571 5.91 -19.56 11.95
CA LEU A 571 6.62 -18.33 11.58
C LEU A 571 7.49 -17.78 12.73
N PRO A 572 6.99 -17.64 13.99
CA PRO A 572 7.83 -17.20 15.10
C PRO A 572 8.97 -18.17 15.40
N ALA A 573 8.70 -19.48 15.37
CA ALA A 573 9.72 -20.50 15.60
C ALA A 573 10.79 -20.50 14.50
N ARG A 574 10.41 -20.29 13.23
CA ARG A 574 11.35 -20.21 12.12
C ARG A 574 12.20 -18.95 12.15
N ILE A 575 11.62 -17.81 12.51
CA ILE A 575 12.38 -16.58 12.78
C ILE A 575 13.42 -16.84 13.85
N LYS A 576 13.02 -17.43 14.98
CA LYS A 576 13.95 -17.73 16.07
C LYS A 576 15.07 -18.66 15.59
N TRP A 577 14.72 -19.69 14.82
CA TRP A 577 15.71 -20.60 14.25
C TRP A 577 16.72 -19.86 13.36
N ILE A 578 16.28 -18.94 12.49
CA ILE A 578 17.19 -18.16 11.63
C ILE A 578 18.02 -17.20 12.48
N ASP A 579 17.42 -16.56 13.50
CA ASP A 579 18.12 -15.70 14.44
C ASP A 579 19.28 -16.47 15.11
N ASP A 580 19.00 -17.64 15.67
CA ASP A 580 20.01 -18.52 16.27
C ASP A 580 21.06 -18.97 15.24
N PHE A 581 20.63 -19.35 14.03
CA PHE A 581 21.51 -19.87 12.97
C PHE A 581 22.49 -18.82 12.45
N LEU A 582 22.03 -17.58 12.26
CA LEU A 582 22.83 -16.47 11.78
C LEU A 582 23.58 -15.74 12.91
N GLY A 583 23.36 -16.13 14.17
CA GLY A 583 23.94 -15.47 15.33
C GLY A 583 23.35 -14.08 15.60
N TYR A 584 22.11 -13.84 15.17
CA TYR A 584 21.36 -12.63 15.52
C TYR A 584 20.79 -12.80 16.92
N GLY A 585 21.53 -12.33 17.92
CA GLY A 585 21.04 -12.18 19.28
C GLY A 585 20.58 -10.74 19.53
N HIS A 586 19.79 -10.52 20.57
CA HIS A 586 19.51 -9.19 21.11
C HIS A 586 20.77 -8.48 21.69
N GLU A 587 21.97 -9.01 21.43
CA GLU A 587 23.25 -8.49 21.92
C GLU A 587 24.29 -8.47 20.77
N LYS A 588 24.81 -7.27 20.49
CA LYS A 588 25.99 -6.92 19.69
C LYS A 588 25.78 -6.57 18.20
N VAL A 589 25.59 -5.28 17.95
CA VAL A 589 25.53 -4.60 16.65
C VAL A 589 26.90 -3.97 16.34
N TYR A 590 27.73 -4.62 15.52
CA TYR A 590 28.90 -3.94 14.93
C TYR A 590 28.98 -4.21 13.44
N VAL A 591 28.78 -3.18 12.64
CA VAL A 591 29.41 -3.07 11.32
C VAL A 591 29.97 -1.65 11.20
N ASP A 592 31.29 -1.55 11.12
CA ASP A 592 32.08 -0.37 10.75
C ASP A 592 31.96 0.88 11.63
N SER A 593 32.54 0.84 12.83
CA SER A 593 32.92 2.00 13.69
C SER A 593 31.83 3.02 14.07
N VAL A 594 30.60 2.90 13.56
CA VAL A 594 29.52 3.87 13.73
C VAL A 594 28.30 3.19 14.35
N PHE A 595 27.82 3.76 15.45
CA PHE A 595 26.65 3.33 16.19
C PHE A 595 25.48 4.25 15.93
N TYR A 596 24.32 3.68 15.57
CA TYR A 596 23.07 4.42 15.55
C TYR A 596 22.30 4.09 16.82
N VAL A 597 22.30 5.03 17.77
CA VAL A 597 21.65 4.89 19.07
C VAL A 597 20.16 5.19 18.89
N ARG A 598 19.34 4.13 18.91
CA ARG A 598 17.88 4.21 18.77
C ARG A 598 17.17 3.80 20.06
N THR A 599 17.82 3.03 20.93
CA THR A 599 17.25 2.54 22.19
C THR A 599 18.25 2.66 23.34
N PRO A 600 17.80 2.52 24.61
CA PRO A 600 18.68 2.46 25.77
C PRO A 600 19.77 1.41 25.66
N GLU A 601 19.45 0.24 25.11
CA GLU A 601 20.40 -0.86 24.92
C GLU A 601 21.48 -0.53 23.89
N ASP A 602 21.14 0.18 22.81
CA ASP A 602 22.14 0.65 21.85
C ASP A 602 23.17 1.57 22.55
N LEU A 603 22.72 2.40 23.51
CA LEU A 603 23.59 3.29 24.29
C LEU A 603 24.48 2.50 25.28
N LEU A 604 23.93 1.48 25.97
CA LEU A 604 24.70 0.56 26.82
C LEU A 604 25.78 -0.16 26.03
N GLU A 605 25.44 -0.60 24.82
CA GLU A 605 26.35 -1.32 23.94
C GLU A 605 27.48 -0.43 23.46
N PHE A 606 27.18 0.80 23.03
CA PHE A 606 28.18 1.78 22.65
C PHE A 606 29.17 2.08 23.79
N ALA A 607 28.67 2.27 25.02
CA ALA A 607 29.53 2.49 26.17
C ALA A 607 30.46 1.28 26.44
N THR A 608 29.91 0.07 26.32
CA THR A 608 30.69 -1.18 26.45
C THR A 608 31.77 -1.27 25.37
N ALA A 609 31.45 -0.86 24.13
CA ALA A 609 32.37 -0.81 23.00
C ALA A 609 33.61 0.02 23.32
N VAL A 610 33.38 1.28 23.69
CA VAL A 610 34.42 2.26 23.98
C VAL A 610 35.29 1.75 25.12
N ASN A 611 34.68 1.23 26.19
CA ASN A 611 35.38 0.71 27.36
C ASN A 611 36.21 -0.56 27.08
N SER A 612 35.97 -1.25 25.97
CA SER A 612 36.76 -2.40 25.52
C SER A 612 37.98 -2.05 24.66
N GLY A 613 38.17 -0.77 24.33
CA GLY A 613 39.29 -0.30 23.51
C GLY A 613 38.92 0.11 22.08
N ALA A 614 37.62 0.16 21.74
CA ALA A 614 37.13 0.68 20.46
C ALA A 614 37.17 2.22 20.42
N ASN A 615 38.34 2.79 20.68
CA ASN A 615 38.54 4.20 21.03
C ASN A 615 38.11 5.19 19.92
N GLY A 616 38.04 4.76 18.65
CA GLY A 616 37.61 5.56 17.50
C GLY A 616 36.13 5.44 17.11
N SER A 617 35.27 4.87 17.96
CA SER A 617 33.86 4.66 17.65
C SER A 617 33.08 5.98 17.54
N GLU A 618 32.20 6.08 16.56
CA GLU A 618 31.23 7.17 16.40
C GLU A 618 29.85 6.70 16.86
N ALA A 619 29.04 7.59 17.42
CA ALA A 619 27.65 7.34 17.78
C ALA A 619 26.76 8.50 17.35
N TYR A 620 25.62 8.16 16.77
CA TYR A 620 24.58 9.08 16.32
C TYR A 620 23.25 8.72 16.98
N LEU A 621 22.68 9.61 17.79
CA LEU A 621 21.31 9.44 18.27
C LEU A 621 20.36 9.68 17.10
N THR A 622 19.31 8.86 17.04
CA THR A 622 18.28 8.95 16.00
C THR A 622 16.89 9.24 16.56
N ARG A 623 16.79 9.34 17.88
CA ARG A 623 15.63 9.72 18.68
C ARG A 623 16.08 9.99 20.12
N ASP A 624 15.18 10.55 20.91
CA ASP A 624 15.37 10.70 22.35
C ASP A 624 15.50 9.32 23.03
N ILE A 625 16.39 9.23 24.01
CA ILE A 625 16.75 7.99 24.70
C ILE A 625 16.32 8.05 26.17
N ASP A 626 15.28 7.31 26.51
CA ASP A 626 14.79 7.16 27.88
C ASP A 626 15.46 5.98 28.59
N MET A 627 16.34 6.26 29.55
CA MET A 627 17.11 5.26 30.30
C MET A 627 16.38 4.69 31.52
N ALA A 628 15.05 4.90 31.65
CA ALA A 628 14.24 4.32 32.71
C ALA A 628 14.37 2.79 32.75
N GLY A 629 14.84 2.26 33.89
CA GLY A 629 15.07 0.82 34.07
C GLY A 629 16.42 0.29 33.52
N TYR A 630 17.22 1.14 32.87
CA TYR A 630 18.51 0.75 32.28
C TYR A 630 19.73 1.35 32.99
N SER A 631 19.54 2.37 33.83
CA SER A 631 20.62 3.09 34.51
C SER A 631 21.60 2.19 35.27
N ASP A 632 21.12 1.18 36.00
CA ASP A 632 21.99 0.28 36.79
C ASP A 632 22.94 -0.57 35.93
N ARG A 633 22.68 -0.66 34.63
CA ARG A 633 23.50 -1.38 33.65
C ARG A 633 24.46 -0.46 32.89
N PHE A 634 24.27 0.86 32.99
CA PHE A 634 25.06 1.83 32.24
C PHE A 634 26.45 1.98 32.84
N SER A 635 27.46 1.76 32.01
CA SER A 635 28.84 2.12 32.31
C SER A 635 29.17 3.45 31.64
N PRO A 636 29.86 4.39 32.30
CA PRO A 636 30.32 5.61 31.66
C PRO A 636 31.06 5.35 30.34
N ILE A 637 30.83 6.18 29.33
CA ILE A 637 31.49 6.06 28.03
C ILE A 637 32.95 6.50 28.20
N GLY A 638 33.87 5.55 28.00
CA GLY A 638 35.30 5.79 28.16
C GLY A 638 35.78 5.68 29.61
N SER A 639 37.00 5.17 29.77
CA SER A 639 37.67 4.96 31.05
C SER A 639 39.11 5.48 31.02
N GLY A 640 39.76 5.63 32.18
CA GLY A 640 41.17 6.04 32.22
C GLY A 640 42.14 5.13 31.44
N ARG A 641 41.75 3.88 31.16
CA ARG A 641 42.50 2.94 30.31
C ARG A 641 42.14 3.04 28.82
N HIS A 642 40.87 3.30 28.54
CA HIS A 642 40.31 3.37 27.20
C HIS A 642 39.47 4.66 27.09
N PRO A 643 40.11 5.84 26.98
CA PRO A 643 39.38 7.09 26.90
C PRO A 643 38.65 7.21 25.57
N PHE A 644 37.50 7.87 25.58
CA PHE A 644 36.75 8.14 24.36
C PHE A 644 37.49 9.18 23.48
N VAL A 645 37.74 8.86 22.20
CA VAL A 645 38.38 9.77 21.22
C VAL A 645 37.59 9.88 19.89
N GLY A 646 36.34 9.43 19.88
CA GLY A 646 35.48 9.42 18.69
C GLY A 646 34.44 10.54 18.65
N VAL A 647 33.34 10.32 17.92
CA VAL A 647 32.22 11.27 17.78
C VAL A 647 31.01 10.77 18.55
N PHE A 648 30.41 11.60 19.38
CA PHE A 648 29.07 11.38 19.92
C PHE A 648 28.20 12.57 19.50
N ASP A 649 27.29 12.32 18.58
CA ASP A 649 26.42 13.32 17.99
C ASP A 649 24.96 12.99 18.29
N GLY A 650 24.34 13.82 19.11
CA GLY A 650 22.97 13.67 19.52
C GLY A 650 21.94 14.09 18.49
N ARG A 651 22.35 14.86 17.47
CA ARG A 651 21.47 15.36 16.40
C ARG A 651 20.21 16.09 16.89
N GLY A 652 20.28 16.72 18.06
CA GLY A 652 19.19 17.46 18.70
C GLY A 652 18.38 16.65 19.70
N HIS A 653 18.69 15.36 19.92
CA HIS A 653 17.92 14.49 20.81
C HIS A 653 18.32 14.60 22.28
N SER A 654 17.43 14.16 23.17
CA SER A 654 17.66 14.14 24.62
C SER A 654 18.00 12.74 25.14
N ILE A 655 18.69 12.70 26.29
CA ILE A 655 18.83 11.50 27.12
C ILE A 655 18.15 11.80 28.46
N SER A 656 17.19 10.96 28.86
CA SER A 656 16.41 11.10 30.08
C SER A 656 16.56 9.89 31.00
N ASN A 657 16.21 10.07 32.28
CA ASN A 657 16.20 9.05 33.33
C ASN A 657 17.52 8.28 33.55
N LEU A 658 18.66 8.83 33.10
CA LEU A 658 19.98 8.22 33.26
C LEU A 658 20.57 8.59 34.62
N ARG A 659 20.94 7.59 35.42
CA ARG A 659 21.66 7.77 36.69
C ARG A 659 23.07 7.25 36.56
N VAL A 660 24.04 8.13 36.77
CA VAL A 660 25.46 7.79 36.80
C VAL A 660 25.99 8.00 38.21
N SER A 661 26.65 6.98 38.76
CA SER A 661 27.32 7.05 40.06
C SER A 661 28.71 6.42 39.98
N GLY A 662 29.69 7.00 40.67
CA GLY A 662 31.07 6.54 40.60
C GLY A 662 31.95 7.09 41.71
N LYS A 663 33.24 6.76 41.67
CA LYS A 663 34.27 7.40 42.51
C LYS A 663 34.76 8.65 41.79
N ASP A 664 36.05 8.74 41.50
CA ASP A 664 36.60 9.85 40.73
C ASP A 664 36.37 9.64 39.22
N THR A 665 36.44 10.71 38.41
CA THR A 665 36.26 10.67 36.94
C THR A 665 34.88 10.14 36.54
N CYS A 666 33.84 10.76 37.08
CA CYS A 666 32.46 10.29 36.94
C CYS A 666 31.65 11.18 36.01
N GLY A 667 30.99 10.58 35.02
CA GLY A 667 30.18 11.29 34.03
C GLY A 667 29.47 10.36 33.06
N VAL A 668 28.60 10.90 32.21
CA VAL A 668 28.07 10.15 31.04
C VAL A 668 29.24 9.66 30.19
N PHE A 669 30.25 10.53 30.04
CA PHE A 669 31.59 10.17 29.59
C PHE A 669 32.53 10.15 30.80
N GLY A 670 33.06 8.97 31.16
CA GLY A 670 33.94 8.83 32.32
C GLY A 670 35.29 9.48 32.07
N ALA A 671 35.92 9.12 30.94
CA ALA A 671 37.16 9.72 30.49
C ALA A 671 37.18 9.95 28.97
N VAL A 672 37.68 11.10 28.55
CA VAL A 672 37.90 11.46 27.15
C VAL A 672 39.37 11.79 26.89
N SER A 673 39.76 11.81 25.61
CA SER A 673 41.11 12.16 25.17
C SER A 673 41.08 12.89 23.81
N GLY A 674 42.24 13.26 23.29
CA GLY A 674 42.37 14.01 22.04
C GLY A 674 41.62 13.39 20.87
N ARG A 675 40.84 14.23 20.17
CA ARG A 675 39.89 13.98 19.05
C ARG A 675 38.43 13.73 19.44
N ALA A 676 38.11 13.62 20.73
CA ALA A 676 36.73 13.50 21.15
C ALA A 676 35.88 14.70 20.68
N ARG A 677 34.74 14.40 20.04
CA ARG A 677 33.74 15.38 19.60
C ARG A 677 32.39 14.99 20.19
N ILE A 678 31.86 15.81 21.10
CA ILE A 678 30.60 15.54 21.79
C ILE A 678 29.65 16.69 21.48
N ARG A 679 28.53 16.41 20.82
CA ARG A 679 27.66 17.50 20.32
C ARG A 679 26.19 17.15 20.23
N ASP A 680 25.37 18.20 20.16
CA ASP A 680 23.98 18.16 19.71
C ASP A 680 23.04 17.30 20.58
N PHE A 681 23.18 17.29 21.91
CA PHE A 681 22.18 16.63 22.78
C PHE A 681 21.95 17.36 24.11
N VAL A 682 20.85 17.02 24.77
CA VAL A 682 20.50 17.48 26.12
C VAL A 682 20.48 16.29 27.08
N LEU A 683 21.17 16.42 28.22
CA LEU A 683 20.99 15.54 29.36
C LEU A 683 19.88 16.11 30.24
N ASP A 684 18.70 15.50 30.14
CA ASP A 684 17.44 15.98 30.73
C ASP A 684 17.49 16.00 32.28
N ALA A 685 16.68 16.88 32.89
CA ALA A 685 16.61 17.08 34.34
C ALA A 685 16.24 15.83 35.16
N SER A 686 15.64 14.81 34.54
CA SER A 686 15.37 13.50 35.15
C SER A 686 16.62 12.63 35.34
N CYS A 687 17.75 12.99 34.72
CA CYS A 687 19.02 12.32 34.91
C CYS A 687 19.72 12.76 36.21
N SER A 688 20.80 12.09 36.60
CA SER A 688 21.67 12.53 37.71
C SER A 688 23.08 11.99 37.58
N ILE A 689 24.09 12.79 37.98
CA ILE A 689 25.49 12.38 38.02
C ILE A 689 26.02 12.58 39.45
N SER A 690 26.60 11.53 40.03
CA SER A 690 27.15 11.55 41.39
C SER A 690 28.54 10.93 41.50
N GLY A 691 29.48 11.56 42.21
CA GLY A 691 30.85 11.06 42.30
C GLY A 691 31.71 11.58 43.46
N GLY A 692 33.01 11.28 43.39
CA GLY A 692 34.08 11.78 44.26
C GLY A 692 34.60 13.13 43.76
N SER A 693 35.75 13.10 43.08
CA SER A 693 36.36 14.24 42.38
C SER A 693 36.29 14.07 40.85
N TYR A 694 36.37 15.17 40.10
CA TYR A 694 36.34 15.17 38.62
C TYR A 694 35.01 14.63 38.10
N VAL A 695 33.92 15.35 38.39
CA VAL A 695 32.55 14.89 38.13
C VAL A 695 31.85 15.88 37.20
N GLY A 696 31.18 15.38 36.15
CA GLY A 696 30.38 16.18 35.22
C GLY A 696 29.89 15.36 34.05
N LEU A 697 29.22 15.96 33.05
CA LEU A 697 28.81 15.24 31.83
C LEU A 697 30.02 14.51 31.21
N VAL A 698 31.17 15.18 31.20
CA VAL A 698 32.50 14.59 31.04
C VAL A 698 33.23 14.61 32.38
N GLY A 699 33.62 13.44 32.91
CA GLY A 699 34.35 13.33 34.17
C GLY A 699 35.74 13.94 34.08
N ALA A 700 36.61 13.40 33.21
CA ALA A 700 37.94 13.95 32.99
C ALA A 700 38.51 13.78 31.56
N SER A 701 39.44 14.65 31.18
CA SER A 701 40.40 14.39 30.11
C SER A 701 41.71 13.86 30.68
N VAL A 702 42.28 12.82 30.06
CA VAL A 702 43.44 12.09 30.62
C VAL A 702 44.70 12.05 29.73
N GLU A 703 44.59 12.30 28.42
CA GLU A 703 45.76 12.38 27.51
C GLU A 703 45.71 13.62 26.61
N GLY A 704 46.78 13.87 25.86
CA GLY A 704 46.96 15.10 25.08
C GLY A 704 46.12 15.19 23.79
N GLY A 705 45.76 16.40 23.37
CA GLY A 705 45.11 16.65 22.08
C GLY A 705 44.04 17.74 22.12
N ALA A 706 43.08 17.69 21.20
CA ALA A 706 41.95 18.64 21.15
C ALA A 706 40.63 17.93 21.43
N VAL A 707 39.79 18.52 22.29
CA VAL A 707 38.44 18.03 22.60
C VAL A 707 37.44 19.13 22.29
N THR A 708 36.37 18.76 21.58
CA THR A 708 35.32 19.68 21.15
C THR A 708 33.99 19.27 21.77
N ILE A 709 33.35 20.21 22.48
CA ILE A 709 32.00 20.04 23.02
C ILE A 709 31.14 21.20 22.50
N GLU A 710 30.09 20.89 21.74
CA GLU A 710 29.30 21.91 21.06
C GLU A 710 27.80 21.62 21.14
N ARG A 711 26.98 22.62 21.51
CA ARG A 711 25.51 22.48 21.55
C ARG A 711 25.06 21.32 22.45
N VAL A 712 25.60 21.30 23.67
CA VAL A 712 25.29 20.30 24.70
C VAL A 712 24.66 20.99 25.91
N GLY A 713 23.52 20.48 26.35
CA GLY A 713 22.80 20.93 27.55
C GLY A 713 22.96 19.96 28.71
N ASN A 714 23.22 20.47 29.91
CA ASN A 714 23.11 19.71 31.16
C ASN A 714 22.02 20.31 32.04
N GLU A 715 20.91 19.60 32.17
CA GLU A 715 19.81 19.95 33.09
C GLU A 715 19.81 19.07 34.34
N ALA A 716 20.58 17.97 34.30
CA ALA A 716 20.73 17.03 35.40
C ALA A 716 21.53 17.63 36.57
N PRO A 717 21.14 17.38 37.83
CA PRO A 717 21.99 17.67 38.98
C PRO A 717 23.30 16.88 38.94
N VAL A 718 24.41 17.55 39.27
CA VAL A 718 25.75 16.95 39.36
C VAL A 718 26.29 17.15 40.78
N THR A 719 26.54 16.04 41.47
CA THR A 719 27.00 16.05 42.86
C THR A 719 28.33 15.35 43.01
N GLY A 720 29.30 15.97 43.69
CA GLY A 720 30.57 15.37 44.05
C GLY A 720 30.96 15.68 45.49
N THR A 721 31.62 14.72 46.14
CA THR A 721 32.12 14.89 47.52
C THR A 721 33.51 15.52 47.59
N GLY A 722 34.19 15.65 46.43
CA GLY A 722 35.55 16.14 46.29
C GLY A 722 35.66 17.40 45.44
N LYS A 723 36.76 17.51 44.68
CA LYS A 723 37.08 18.70 43.88
C LYS A 723 36.65 18.57 42.42
N ASN A 724 36.49 19.71 41.75
CA ASN A 724 36.23 19.81 40.30
C ASN A 724 34.94 19.10 39.87
N VAL A 725 33.82 19.52 40.46
CA VAL A 725 32.46 19.14 40.03
C VAL A 725 31.92 20.20 39.08
N ALA A 726 31.35 19.82 37.94
CA ALA A 726 30.79 20.74 36.98
C ALA A 726 29.69 20.13 36.10
N GLY A 727 28.87 20.98 35.47
CA GLY A 727 27.81 20.54 34.56
C GLY A 727 28.35 19.90 33.29
N ILE A 728 29.39 20.48 32.68
CA ILE A 728 29.93 20.00 31.39
C ILE A 728 31.22 19.19 31.56
N ILE A 729 32.30 19.76 32.11
CA ILE A 729 33.58 19.04 32.30
C ILE A 729 34.07 19.13 33.74
N GLY A 730 34.24 17.98 34.40
CA GLY A 730 34.87 17.89 35.72
C GLY A 730 36.30 18.43 35.70
N CYS A 731 37.24 17.71 35.05
CA CYS A 731 38.65 18.10 35.06
C CYS A 731 39.44 17.76 33.79
N ASN A 732 40.14 18.74 33.24
CA ASN A 732 41.23 18.56 32.27
C ASN A 732 42.52 18.21 33.02
N MET A 733 42.74 16.92 33.30
CA MET A 733 43.87 16.49 34.12
C MET A 733 45.19 16.91 33.47
N ASN A 734 46.10 17.44 34.29
CA ASN A 734 47.41 17.94 33.85
C ASN A 734 47.36 18.97 32.71
N SER A 735 46.20 19.60 32.45
CA SER A 735 45.97 20.44 31.26
C SER A 735 46.28 19.69 29.95
N ALA A 736 45.97 18.40 29.89
CA ALA A 736 46.36 17.53 28.79
C ALA A 736 45.70 17.94 27.46
N CYS A 737 44.41 18.28 27.47
CA CYS A 737 43.68 18.65 26.26
C CYS A 737 43.50 20.16 26.08
N ARG A 738 43.53 20.62 24.83
CA ARG A 738 42.98 21.92 24.44
C ARG A 738 41.49 21.78 24.18
N TYR A 739 40.67 22.48 24.96
CA TYR A 739 39.22 22.42 24.84
C TYR A 739 38.64 23.53 23.97
N THR A 740 37.65 23.17 23.16
CA THR A 740 36.72 24.11 22.52
C THR A 740 35.31 23.77 23.01
N ILE A 741 34.70 24.67 23.76
CA ILE A 741 33.35 24.53 24.31
C ILE A 741 32.49 25.64 23.71
N ARG A 742 31.46 25.30 22.94
CA ARG A 742 30.61 26.29 22.26
C ARG A 742 29.14 26.01 22.44
N ASP A 743 28.38 27.06 22.71
CA ASP A 743 26.92 27.00 22.77
C ASP A 743 26.40 25.90 23.71
N CYS A 744 27.12 25.64 24.81
CA CYS A 744 26.71 24.69 25.85
C CYS A 744 26.03 25.39 27.02
N TYR A 745 25.14 24.70 27.73
CA TYR A 745 24.48 25.29 28.90
C TYR A 745 24.38 24.35 30.09
N ASN A 746 24.22 24.95 31.27
CA ASN A 746 23.91 24.24 32.50
C ASN A 746 22.73 24.89 33.26
N THR A 747 21.70 24.10 33.55
CA THR A 747 20.63 24.47 34.49
C THR A 747 20.61 23.58 35.73
N GLY A 748 21.26 22.42 35.65
CA GLY A 748 21.41 21.49 36.77
C GLY A 748 22.15 22.09 37.96
N ILE A 749 21.73 21.70 39.17
CA ILE A 749 22.39 22.11 40.42
C ILE A 749 23.72 21.37 40.55
N ILE A 750 24.81 22.14 40.75
CA ILE A 750 26.16 21.63 40.92
C ILE A 750 26.54 21.69 42.41
N THR A 751 26.82 20.52 42.99
CA THR A 751 27.24 20.41 44.39
C THR A 751 28.61 19.77 44.50
N GLY A 752 29.62 20.54 44.92
CA GLY A 752 31.00 20.06 45.13
C GLY A 752 31.60 20.56 46.44
N ALA A 753 32.77 20.04 46.82
CA ALA A 753 33.45 20.47 48.05
C ALA A 753 34.38 21.68 47.84
N ARG A 754 35.11 21.72 46.72
CA ARG A 754 35.99 22.82 46.32
C ARG A 754 36.28 22.80 44.82
N GLU A 755 36.80 23.88 44.27
CA GLU A 755 37.19 24.00 42.86
C GLU A 755 36.10 23.62 41.83
N SER A 756 34.82 23.78 42.20
CA SER A 756 33.66 23.38 41.39
C SER A 756 33.05 24.58 40.66
N ALA A 757 32.47 24.35 39.48
CA ALA A 757 31.99 25.41 38.61
C ALA A 757 30.88 24.93 37.66
N ALA A 758 30.12 25.84 37.06
CA ALA A 758 28.99 25.49 36.19
C ALA A 758 29.41 24.76 34.90
N ILE A 759 30.38 25.30 34.17
CA ILE A 759 30.84 24.76 32.88
C ILE A 759 32.05 23.84 33.07
N SER A 760 33.05 24.27 33.85
CA SER A 760 34.25 23.44 34.06
C SER A 760 34.94 23.61 35.41
N GLY A 761 35.14 22.49 36.11
CA GLY A 761 35.83 22.45 37.40
C GLY A 761 37.36 22.66 37.29
N TRP A 762 37.98 22.25 36.18
CA TRP A 762 39.34 22.63 35.81
C TRP A 762 39.55 22.48 34.29
N LEU A 763 39.76 23.58 33.59
CA LEU A 763 39.83 23.64 32.13
C LEU A 763 41.26 23.62 31.59
N GLY A 764 42.26 24.03 32.38
CA GLY A 764 43.65 24.19 31.93
C GLY A 764 43.91 25.55 31.25
N ALA A 765 44.94 25.63 30.41
CA ALA A 765 45.31 26.84 29.66
C ALA A 765 44.99 26.69 28.16
N GLY A 766 44.65 27.80 27.50
CA GLY A 766 44.46 27.85 26.04
C GLY A 766 43.13 27.24 25.53
N ALA A 767 42.11 27.13 26.39
CA ALA A 767 40.78 26.68 25.99
C ALA A 767 39.95 27.84 25.39
N GLU A 768 39.01 27.50 24.53
CA GLU A 768 38.02 28.42 23.95
C GLU A 768 36.64 28.11 24.52
N VAL A 769 35.97 29.11 25.10
CA VAL A 769 34.62 28.96 25.65
C VAL A 769 33.75 30.11 25.16
N ALA A 770 32.75 29.83 24.33
CA ALA A 770 31.93 30.85 23.67
C ALA A 770 30.45 30.49 23.61
N GLY A 771 29.55 31.47 23.74
CA GLY A 771 28.11 31.24 23.62
C GLY A 771 27.49 30.37 24.73
N CYS A 772 28.23 30.13 25.82
CA CYS A 772 27.81 29.26 26.91
C CYS A 772 27.04 29.99 27.99
N TRP A 773 26.09 29.34 28.66
CA TRP A 773 25.38 29.99 29.74
C TRP A 773 25.00 29.07 30.91
N ASN A 774 24.73 29.67 32.08
CA ASN A 774 24.38 28.93 33.28
C ASN A 774 23.28 29.60 34.11
N THR A 775 22.29 28.81 34.53
CA THR A 775 21.31 29.18 35.57
C THR A 775 21.37 28.30 36.81
N GLY A 776 22.07 27.17 36.74
CA GLY A 776 22.20 26.22 37.85
C GLY A 776 23.04 26.79 39.00
N ALA A 777 22.59 26.54 40.24
CA ALA A 777 23.34 26.90 41.43
C ALA A 777 24.63 26.08 41.53
N VAL A 778 25.72 26.71 41.99
CA VAL A 778 27.01 26.06 42.18
C VAL A 778 27.42 26.19 43.65
N THR A 779 27.78 25.08 44.28
CA THR A 779 28.41 25.06 45.61
C THR A 779 29.79 24.41 45.54
N GLY A 780 30.70 24.84 46.43
CA GLY A 780 32.10 24.41 46.40
C GLY A 780 32.93 25.09 45.32
N SER A 781 32.54 26.29 44.89
CA SER A 781 33.39 27.16 44.08
C SER A 781 34.44 27.86 44.95
N ASP A 782 35.62 28.09 44.39
CA ASP A 782 36.69 28.83 45.06
C ASP A 782 37.02 30.11 44.26
N GLN A 783 37.44 31.16 44.96
CA GLN A 783 37.99 32.38 44.35
C GLN A 783 37.04 33.09 43.36
N GLY A 784 35.72 32.99 43.56
CA GLY A 784 34.71 33.60 42.67
C GLY A 784 34.70 33.00 41.26
N ARG A 785 35.19 31.77 41.10
CA ARG A 785 35.27 31.06 39.81
C ARG A 785 34.11 30.08 39.61
N ASP A 786 32.90 30.58 39.81
CA ASP A 786 31.67 29.78 39.79
C ASP A 786 31.32 29.23 38.40
N MET A 787 31.87 29.77 37.32
CA MET A 787 31.51 29.40 35.94
C MET A 787 32.52 28.45 35.30
N ALA A 788 33.81 28.80 35.36
CA ALA A 788 34.88 27.97 34.84
C ALA A 788 36.20 28.24 35.54
N ARG A 789 36.95 27.18 35.87
CA ARG A 789 38.29 27.29 36.46
C ARG A 789 39.37 27.03 35.41
N TYR A 790 40.39 27.88 35.33
CA TYR A 790 41.44 27.79 34.29
C TYR A 790 42.79 28.36 34.79
N SER A 791 43.90 28.04 34.11
CA SER A 791 45.26 28.39 34.56
C SER A 791 45.98 29.47 33.73
N GLY A 792 45.32 30.10 32.75
CA GLY A 792 45.86 31.18 31.90
C GLY A 792 44.84 32.30 31.59
N GLN A 793 45.08 33.17 30.61
CA GLN A 793 44.04 34.09 30.12
C GLN A 793 43.04 33.32 29.23
N THR A 794 41.75 33.49 29.48
CA THR A 794 40.66 32.90 28.69
C THR A 794 39.50 33.89 28.68
N ASP A 795 39.08 34.28 27.48
CA ASP A 795 37.92 35.14 27.28
C ASP A 795 36.66 34.28 27.12
N PHE A 796 35.51 34.85 27.51
CA PHE A 796 34.20 34.19 27.47
C PHE A 796 33.21 34.98 26.60
N PRO A 797 33.45 35.07 25.27
CA PRO A 797 32.58 35.83 24.39
C PRO A 797 31.16 35.27 24.38
N HIS A 798 30.18 36.16 24.56
CA HIS A 798 28.75 35.83 24.54
C HIS A 798 28.35 34.74 25.54
N CYS A 799 29.05 34.69 26.68
CA CYS A 799 28.71 33.79 27.77
C CYS A 799 27.97 34.53 28.89
N TYR A 800 26.93 33.90 29.44
CA TYR A 800 26.03 34.53 30.39
C TYR A 800 25.76 33.66 31.62
N SER A 801 25.48 34.27 32.78
CA SER A 801 24.98 33.50 33.91
C SER A 801 24.09 34.32 34.83
N THR A 802 23.20 33.65 35.55
CA THR A 802 22.43 34.25 36.67
C THR A 802 23.22 34.31 37.97
N LEU A 803 24.43 33.75 38.02
CA LEU A 803 25.27 33.66 39.21
C LEU A 803 26.74 33.95 38.87
N GLY A 804 27.53 34.25 39.90
CA GLY A 804 28.97 34.51 39.78
C GLY A 804 29.30 35.84 39.12
N THR A 805 30.55 36.02 38.68
CA THR A 805 31.00 37.28 38.01
C THR A 805 31.87 37.05 36.77
N GLN A 806 32.23 35.79 36.47
CA GLN A 806 33.11 35.48 35.33
C GLN A 806 32.42 35.62 33.98
N PHE A 807 31.12 35.34 33.91
CA PHE A 807 30.30 35.52 32.73
C PHE A 807 29.43 36.77 32.89
N VAL A 808 28.96 37.31 31.77
CA VAL A 808 28.06 38.47 31.77
C VAL A 808 26.81 38.12 32.56
N GLN A 809 26.51 38.91 33.59
CA GLN A 809 25.37 38.60 34.46
C GLN A 809 24.04 38.91 33.77
N VAL A 810 23.09 37.99 33.91
CA VAL A 810 21.69 38.14 33.50
C VAL A 810 20.79 37.82 34.68
N SER A 811 19.67 38.53 34.83
CA SER A 811 18.74 38.22 35.92
C SER A 811 17.92 36.96 35.62
N PRO A 812 17.38 36.26 36.62
CA PRO A 812 16.39 35.20 36.38
C PRO A 812 15.19 35.69 35.56
N ALA A 813 14.81 36.96 35.71
CA ALA A 813 13.78 37.60 34.89
C ALA A 813 14.21 37.77 33.42
N ALA A 814 15.48 38.08 33.14
CA ALA A 814 16.03 38.12 31.78
C ALA A 814 16.05 36.73 31.12
N VAL A 815 16.21 35.67 31.91
CA VAL A 815 16.08 34.28 31.42
C VAL A 815 14.62 33.96 31.11
N ALA A 816 13.71 34.22 32.05
CA ALA A 816 12.28 33.91 31.88
C ALA A 816 11.59 34.74 30.79
N SER A 817 12.03 35.99 30.58
CA SER A 817 11.47 36.88 29.57
C SER A 817 11.99 36.61 28.16
N GLY A 818 13.03 35.79 27.97
CA GLY A 818 13.63 35.54 26.66
C GLY A 818 14.77 36.47 26.27
N GLU A 819 15.10 37.46 27.10
CA GLU A 819 16.24 38.36 26.86
C GLU A 819 17.55 37.60 26.67
N LEU A 820 17.80 36.57 27.49
CA LEU A 820 18.98 35.72 27.34
C LEU A 820 18.97 34.97 26.00
N CYS A 821 17.84 34.38 25.61
CA CYS A 821 17.68 33.68 24.33
C CYS A 821 17.99 34.61 23.14
N TYR A 822 17.46 35.84 23.18
CA TYR A 822 17.73 36.86 22.16
C TYR A 822 19.23 37.18 22.08
N ARG A 823 19.88 37.49 23.22
CA ARG A 823 21.31 37.86 23.29
C ARG A 823 22.24 36.76 22.78
N LEU A 824 21.93 35.50 23.06
CA LEU A 824 22.71 34.35 22.59
C LEU A 824 22.67 34.17 21.06
N ASN A 825 21.65 34.71 20.40
CA ASN A 825 21.48 34.67 18.95
C ASN A 825 21.99 35.93 18.23
N GLU A 826 22.19 37.06 18.92
CA GLU A 826 22.70 38.30 18.30
C GLU A 826 23.98 38.10 17.48
N PRO A 827 25.01 37.36 17.94
CA PRO A 827 26.23 37.13 17.17
C PRO A 827 26.03 36.23 15.95
N LYS A 828 24.91 35.50 15.90
CA LYS A 828 24.59 34.50 14.88
C LYS A 828 23.68 35.06 13.78
N GLY A 829 23.02 36.18 14.02
CA GLY A 829 22.12 36.84 13.05
C GLY A 829 20.99 35.92 12.60
N ALA A 830 20.88 35.72 11.28
CA ALA A 830 19.85 34.86 10.68
C ALA A 830 19.99 33.36 11.01
N ASN A 831 21.18 32.92 11.44
CA ASN A 831 21.45 31.53 11.80
C ASN A 831 21.14 31.28 13.29
N VAL A 832 19.86 31.40 13.62
CA VAL A 832 19.34 31.23 14.99
C VAL A 832 19.65 29.83 15.50
N LEU A 833 20.14 29.74 16.75
CA LEU A 833 20.46 28.47 17.40
C LEU A 833 19.63 28.24 18.66
N TRP A 834 19.37 29.30 19.42
CA TRP A 834 18.64 29.23 20.67
C TRP A 834 17.19 29.63 20.46
N TYR A 835 16.28 28.87 21.08
CA TYR A 835 14.84 29.06 21.02
C TYR A 835 14.29 29.00 22.43
N GLN A 836 13.12 29.62 22.68
CA GLN A 836 12.51 29.59 24.00
C GLN A 836 11.05 29.96 23.91
N LYS A 837 10.14 29.07 24.29
CA LYS A 837 8.72 29.36 24.38
C LYS A 837 8.42 30.11 25.67
N LEU A 838 8.25 31.42 25.58
CA LEU A 838 8.06 32.31 26.72
C LEU A 838 6.77 31.94 27.47
N GLY A 839 6.90 31.74 28.79
CA GLY A 839 5.81 31.31 29.67
C GLY A 839 5.67 29.79 29.84
N GLU A 840 6.32 28.98 28.99
CA GLU A 840 6.36 27.51 29.13
C GLU A 840 7.79 27.02 29.43
N ASP A 841 8.74 27.39 28.57
CA ASP A 841 10.14 27.04 28.75
C ASP A 841 10.77 27.96 29.80
N THR A 842 11.41 27.36 30.79
CA THR A 842 12.05 28.10 31.90
C THR A 842 13.39 28.74 31.50
N HIS A 843 13.91 28.41 30.32
CA HIS A 843 15.23 28.82 29.82
C HIS A 843 15.39 28.56 28.30
N PRO A 844 16.43 29.11 27.64
CA PRO A 844 16.71 28.82 26.23
C PRO A 844 17.07 27.36 25.95
N VAL A 845 16.64 26.82 24.82
CA VAL A 845 16.89 25.44 24.36
C VAL A 845 17.22 25.40 22.85
N PHE A 846 17.58 24.23 22.30
CA PHE A 846 17.98 24.08 20.89
C PHE A 846 16.82 23.82 19.90
N GLY A 847 15.60 23.60 20.38
CA GLY A 847 14.45 23.18 19.58
C GLY A 847 13.76 24.33 18.85
N ALA A 848 13.80 24.34 17.52
CA ALA A 848 13.16 25.39 16.71
C ALA A 848 11.64 25.51 16.93
N GLU A 849 10.99 24.41 17.31
CA GLU A 849 9.59 24.32 17.66
C GLU A 849 9.20 25.17 18.88
N ARG A 850 10.18 25.55 19.71
CA ARG A 850 9.96 26.44 20.87
C ARG A 850 9.79 27.91 20.49
N GLY A 851 10.05 28.25 19.23
CA GLY A 851 9.88 29.59 18.70
C GLY A 851 11.08 30.49 18.96
N ARG A 852 11.38 31.34 17.96
CA ARG A 852 12.44 32.36 18.05
C ARG A 852 12.02 33.43 19.04
N VAL A 853 12.94 34.01 19.80
CA VAL A 853 12.68 35.20 20.60
C VAL A 853 13.11 36.45 19.83
N VAL A 854 12.25 37.46 19.77
CA VAL A 854 12.53 38.78 19.19
C VAL A 854 12.43 39.85 20.26
N ARG A 855 13.14 40.95 20.03
CA ARG A 855 13.06 42.14 20.85
C ARG A 855 12.09 43.13 20.21
N ASN A 856 11.04 43.49 20.94
CA ASN A 856 10.05 44.45 20.51
C ASN A 856 10.61 45.89 20.52
N PRO A 857 10.00 46.83 19.78
CA PRO A 857 10.40 48.23 19.77
C PRO A 857 10.38 48.89 21.16
N ASP A 858 9.48 48.45 22.05
CA ASP A 858 9.37 48.92 23.44
C ASP A 858 10.44 48.34 24.37
N GLY A 859 11.29 47.43 23.87
CA GLY A 859 12.35 46.78 24.61
C GLY A 859 11.95 45.52 25.37
N THR A 860 10.68 45.11 25.30
CA THR A 860 10.22 43.80 25.80
C THR A 860 10.65 42.69 24.85
N PHE A 861 10.57 41.46 25.34
CA PHE A 861 10.88 40.27 24.55
C PHE A 861 9.60 39.46 24.40
N ALA A 862 9.39 38.99 23.18
CA ALA A 862 8.29 38.11 22.85
C ALA A 862 8.87 36.94 22.07
N ASN A 863 8.21 35.78 22.12
CA ASN A 863 8.34 34.88 20.98
C ASN A 863 7.98 35.67 19.75
N GLU A 864 8.76 35.52 18.68
CA GLU A 864 8.39 35.98 17.36
C GLU A 864 6.97 35.51 17.12
N GLN A 865 6.04 36.43 17.28
CA GLN A 865 4.69 36.22 16.83
C GLN A 865 4.82 36.22 15.33
N VAL A 866 4.72 35.05 14.71
CA VAL A 866 4.32 35.06 13.32
C VAL A 866 2.85 35.46 13.37
N LEU A 867 2.62 36.76 13.20
CA LEU A 867 1.33 37.41 13.01
C LEU A 867 0.53 36.56 12.04
N LEU A 868 -0.48 35.83 12.52
CA LEU A 868 -1.46 35.18 11.66
C LEU A 868 -2.54 36.24 11.44
N GLY A 869 -2.52 36.83 10.25
CA GLY A 869 -3.19 38.09 9.94
C GLY A 869 -4.70 38.10 10.18
N ASP A 870 -5.20 39.33 10.23
CA ASP A 870 -6.61 39.71 10.39
C ASP A 870 -7.59 38.84 9.58
N VAL A 871 -8.76 38.58 10.19
CA VAL A 871 -9.97 38.18 9.45
C VAL A 871 -10.52 39.44 8.79
N GLN A 872 -10.55 39.47 7.46
CA GLN A 872 -11.36 40.46 6.76
C GLN A 872 -12.82 40.02 6.74
N GLN A 873 -13.70 40.95 6.37
CA GLN A 873 -15.16 40.94 6.40
C GLN A 873 -15.89 39.75 5.72
N ASP A 874 -15.18 38.70 5.31
CA ASP A 874 -15.64 37.59 4.46
C ASP A 874 -15.52 36.18 5.10
N ASP A 875 -15.41 36.08 6.43
CA ASP A 875 -15.32 34.81 7.19
C ASP A 875 -14.08 33.94 6.83
N THR A 876 -12.99 34.54 6.36
CA THR A 876 -11.74 33.83 6.05
C THR A 876 -10.60 34.13 7.04
N LEU A 877 -10.11 33.09 7.73
CA LEU A 877 -8.96 33.15 8.64
C LEU A 877 -7.64 32.92 7.87
N THR A 878 -6.69 33.87 7.91
CA THR A 878 -5.40 33.73 7.22
C THR A 878 -4.26 33.40 8.19
N LEU A 879 -3.88 32.13 8.26
CA LEU A 879 -2.85 31.63 9.18
C LEU A 879 -1.44 31.64 8.53
N THR A 880 -0.55 32.59 8.91
CA THR A 880 0.93 32.58 8.72
C THR A 880 1.73 31.47 9.43
N ASP A 881 3.04 31.36 9.18
CA ASP A 881 3.86 30.17 9.41
C ASP A 881 4.02 29.64 10.87
N ALA A 882 3.82 30.43 11.95
CA ALA A 882 4.00 29.96 13.35
C ALA A 882 3.08 28.80 13.74
N ASP A 883 1.85 28.77 13.23
CA ASP A 883 0.85 27.80 13.71
C ASP A 883 1.11 26.36 13.23
N TRP A 884 2.11 26.13 12.36
CA TRP A 884 2.37 24.78 11.81
C TRP A 884 3.14 23.92 12.81
N GLU A 885 3.80 24.57 13.77
CA GLU A 885 4.55 23.96 14.87
C GLU A 885 3.65 23.59 16.06
N ALA A 886 2.40 24.09 16.13
CA ALA A 886 1.46 23.70 17.18
C ALA A 886 1.01 22.25 16.99
N GLU A 887 1.33 21.36 17.94
CA GLU A 887 0.93 19.94 17.86
C GLU A 887 -0.60 19.77 17.90
N HIS A 888 -1.31 20.59 18.69
CA HIS A 888 -2.78 20.58 18.82
C HIS A 888 -3.32 21.96 19.24
N ILE A 889 -4.54 22.32 18.82
CA ILE A 889 -5.26 23.52 19.33
C ILE A 889 -6.17 23.11 20.51
N VAL A 890 -5.80 23.34 21.79
CA VAL A 890 -6.76 23.57 22.92
C VAL A 890 -6.07 24.12 24.21
N TRP A 891 -6.44 25.32 24.73
CA TRP A 891 -6.86 25.59 26.16
C TRP A 891 -7.11 27.09 26.54
N ARG A 892 -8.08 27.38 27.47
CA ARG A 892 -8.01 28.40 28.56
C ARG A 892 -9.08 28.30 29.71
N THR A 893 -9.05 29.27 30.65
CA THR A 893 -9.11 29.29 32.16
C THR A 893 -10.48 29.39 32.93
N PRO A 894 -10.49 29.33 34.30
CA PRO A 894 -11.60 28.85 35.17
C PRO A 894 -12.91 29.63 35.43
N ASP A 895 -13.08 30.92 35.06
CA ASP A 895 -14.05 31.78 35.79
C ASP A 895 -15.32 32.23 35.01
N GLY A 896 -15.68 31.57 33.90
CA GLY A 896 -16.92 31.84 33.16
C GLY A 896 -16.93 33.14 32.32
N PHE A 897 -17.83 33.23 31.33
CA PHE A 897 -17.96 34.39 30.45
C PHE A 897 -18.64 35.57 31.18
N TYR A 898 -17.87 36.62 31.47
CA TYR A 898 -18.40 37.93 31.91
C TYR A 898 -18.53 38.88 30.71
N LEU A 899 -19.78 39.16 30.33
CA LEU A 899 -20.19 40.07 29.24
C LEU A 899 -19.84 41.58 29.32
N PRO A 900 -19.40 42.24 30.43
CA PRO A 900 -19.29 43.71 30.42
C PRO A 900 -18.01 44.34 29.85
N ASN A 901 -16.98 43.58 29.46
CA ASN A 901 -15.68 44.14 29.04
C ASN A 901 -15.32 43.88 27.56
N ALA A 902 -16.30 43.55 26.71
CA ALA A 902 -16.08 43.57 25.27
C ALA A 902 -16.00 45.04 24.80
N ASP A 903 -14.80 45.50 24.45
CA ASP A 903 -14.62 46.84 23.88
C ASP A 903 -15.10 46.83 22.42
N ALA A 904 -15.96 47.77 22.09
CA ALA A 904 -16.59 47.89 20.77
C ALA A 904 -15.80 48.88 19.92
N ASN A 905 -15.25 48.42 18.80
CA ASN A 905 -14.61 49.29 17.82
C ASN A 905 -15.59 49.72 16.72
N SER A 906 -15.20 50.78 16.00
CA SER A 906 -16.06 51.75 15.30
C SER A 906 -16.75 51.31 14.00
N ASP A 907 -16.81 50.03 13.65
CA ASP A 907 -17.39 49.55 12.38
C ASP A 907 -18.62 48.63 12.54
N GLY A 908 -19.10 48.41 13.77
CA GLY A 908 -20.38 47.74 14.03
C GLY A 908 -20.41 46.24 13.74
N GLY A 909 -19.26 45.60 13.57
CA GLY A 909 -19.10 44.14 13.62
C GLY A 909 -18.85 43.66 15.05
N VAL A 910 -19.40 42.48 15.40
CA VAL A 910 -18.94 41.73 16.58
C VAL A 910 -17.63 41.05 16.19
N ASP A 911 -16.51 41.48 16.76
CA ASP A 911 -15.21 40.84 16.53
C ASP A 911 -15.20 39.42 17.10
N VAL A 912 -14.93 38.44 16.24
CA VAL A 912 -14.86 37.00 16.55
C VAL A 912 -13.53 36.68 17.24
N LEU A 913 -13.33 37.22 18.45
CA LEU A 913 -12.22 36.82 19.33
C LEU A 913 -12.58 35.70 20.32
N ASP A 914 -13.76 35.07 20.20
CA ASP A 914 -14.31 34.22 21.27
C ASP A 914 -14.59 32.74 20.94
N VAL A 915 -14.09 32.18 19.82
CA VAL A 915 -14.43 30.79 19.46
C VAL A 915 -13.32 29.78 19.75
N VAL A 916 -13.23 29.33 21.02
CA VAL A 916 -12.59 28.07 21.44
C VAL A 916 -13.36 27.44 22.61
N ALA A 917 -13.95 26.24 22.46
CA ALA A 917 -14.09 25.16 23.49
C ALA A 917 -14.91 23.95 22.91
N ILE A 918 -15.08 22.73 23.46
CA ILE A 918 -15.25 22.22 24.87
C ILE A 918 -14.97 20.65 24.89
N VAL A 919 -14.74 19.88 25.99
CA VAL A 919 -15.66 19.44 27.11
C VAL A 919 -14.93 18.82 28.35
N HIS A 920 -15.65 18.88 29.48
CA HIS A 920 -15.46 18.70 30.94
C HIS A 920 -15.16 17.30 31.56
N GLY A 921 -14.64 17.35 32.81
CA GLY A 921 -14.90 16.39 33.90
C GLY A 921 -14.74 17.05 35.28
N THR A 922 -15.79 17.05 36.11
CA THR A 922 -15.85 17.72 37.44
C THR A 922 -14.98 17.05 38.50
N GLY A 923 -14.22 17.85 39.27
CA GLY A 923 -13.73 17.49 40.60
C GLY A 923 -12.37 16.79 40.64
N GLY A 924 -11.30 17.58 40.80
CA GLY A 924 -10.05 17.19 41.49
C GLY A 924 -9.34 15.89 41.06
N SER A 925 -9.66 15.32 39.89
CA SER A 925 -9.09 14.06 39.43
C SER A 925 -8.39 14.28 38.09
N SER A 926 -7.14 13.85 37.99
CA SER A 926 -6.35 13.83 36.76
C SER A 926 -7.16 13.29 35.58
N VAL A 927 -7.25 14.03 34.48
CA VAL A 927 -7.71 13.47 33.21
C VAL A 927 -6.66 12.47 32.75
N LYS A 928 -6.99 11.18 32.82
CA LYS A 928 -6.18 10.14 32.19
C LYS A 928 -6.48 10.15 30.69
N PHE A 929 -5.48 10.42 29.88
CA PHE A 929 -5.52 10.08 28.48
C PHE A 929 -5.56 8.54 28.38
N GLU A 930 -6.71 7.97 28.04
CA GLU A 930 -6.79 6.53 27.80
C GLU A 930 -6.15 6.23 26.44
N THR A 931 -5.01 5.52 26.45
CA THR A 931 -4.54 4.82 25.25
C THR A 931 -5.52 3.68 24.95
N ALA A 932 -6.42 3.94 24.00
CA ALA A 932 -7.17 2.95 23.21
C ALA A 932 -7.46 1.58 23.88
N GLU A 933 -8.17 1.55 25.00
CA GLU A 933 -8.78 0.32 25.54
C GLU A 933 -10.30 0.25 25.37
N ARG A 934 -10.89 1.10 24.50
CA ARG A 934 -12.25 0.87 23.98
C ARG A 934 -12.28 1.03 22.46
N ALA A 935 -12.50 -0.11 21.81
CA ALA A 935 -12.50 -0.33 20.38
C ALA A 935 -13.48 0.56 19.58
N ASN A 936 -13.06 0.99 18.38
CA ASN A 936 -13.85 1.40 17.21
C ASN A 936 -14.06 2.90 16.87
N THR A 937 -13.47 3.88 17.57
CA THR A 937 -13.55 5.31 17.14
C THR A 937 -12.37 5.72 16.22
N ARG A 938 -12.62 5.95 14.92
CA ARG A 938 -11.58 6.37 13.93
C ARG A 938 -12.16 7.19 12.78
N MET A 939 -11.35 8.05 12.17
CA MET A 939 -11.64 8.64 10.86
C MET A 939 -11.13 7.71 9.76
N TYR A 940 -11.88 7.58 8.68
CA TYR A 940 -11.44 6.81 7.53
C TYR A 940 -11.95 7.38 6.21
N SER A 941 -11.26 7.07 5.11
CA SER A 941 -11.65 7.49 3.76
C SER A 941 -11.51 6.33 2.76
N SER A 942 -11.68 6.63 1.48
CA SER A 942 -11.51 5.69 0.36
C SER A 942 -10.41 6.20 -0.56
N ASN A 943 -9.79 5.31 -1.32
CA ASN A 943 -8.85 5.70 -2.37
C ASN A 943 -9.52 6.59 -3.42
N ALA A 944 -8.76 7.50 -4.04
CA ALA A 944 -9.27 8.50 -4.99
C ALA A 944 -8.52 8.48 -6.34
N SER A 945 -9.08 9.16 -7.35
CA SER A 945 -8.41 9.38 -8.63
C SER A 945 -8.62 10.82 -9.10
N VAL A 946 -7.55 11.51 -9.52
CA VAL A 946 -7.55 12.95 -9.85
C VAL A 946 -6.89 13.18 -11.22
N LYS A 947 -7.52 13.99 -12.09
CA LYS A 947 -6.92 14.31 -13.40
C LYS A 947 -5.73 15.26 -13.22
N ARG A 948 -4.77 15.27 -14.15
CA ARG A 948 -3.75 16.35 -14.21
C ARG A 948 -4.46 17.69 -14.33
N ALA A 949 -4.03 18.67 -13.55
CA ALA A 949 -4.70 19.97 -13.43
C ALA A 949 -6.21 19.88 -13.12
N GLY A 950 -6.68 18.77 -12.56
CA GLY A 950 -8.09 18.51 -12.28
C GLY A 950 -8.37 18.27 -10.80
N THR A 951 -9.64 18.08 -10.45
CA THR A 951 -10.08 18.01 -9.06
C THR A 951 -10.96 16.79 -8.76
N ARG A 952 -11.04 16.37 -7.48
CA ARG A 952 -11.87 15.26 -7.01
C ARG A 952 -12.36 15.46 -5.58
N LYS A 953 -13.67 15.42 -5.38
CA LYS A 953 -14.28 15.42 -4.03
C LYS A 953 -14.00 14.10 -3.28
N VAL A 954 -13.65 14.21 -2.01
CA VAL A 954 -13.28 13.15 -1.07
C VAL A 954 -14.08 13.33 0.21
N ASN A 955 -14.62 12.22 0.71
CA ASN A 955 -15.35 12.17 1.98
C ASN A 955 -14.49 11.46 3.02
N VAL A 956 -14.54 11.92 4.25
CA VAL A 956 -13.98 11.26 5.44
C VAL A 956 -15.14 10.88 6.34
N TRP A 957 -15.21 9.60 6.67
CA TRP A 957 -16.24 9.02 7.53
C TRP A 957 -15.72 8.82 8.94
N LEU A 958 -16.64 8.88 9.90
CA LEU A 958 -16.37 8.59 11.29
C LEU A 958 -16.91 7.20 11.63
N ALA A 959 -16.07 6.24 11.99
CA ALA A 959 -16.53 5.06 12.72
C ALA A 959 -16.48 5.43 14.20
N SER A 960 -17.60 5.42 14.92
CA SER A 960 -17.61 5.64 16.38
C SER A 960 -18.91 5.15 16.99
N SER A 961 -18.85 4.63 18.22
CA SER A 961 -20.03 4.34 19.05
C SER A 961 -20.50 5.54 19.88
N GLN A 962 -19.89 6.73 19.70
CA GLN A 962 -20.19 7.96 20.43
C GLN A 962 -20.33 9.13 19.45
N HIS A 963 -21.00 10.20 19.89
CA HIS A 963 -21.10 11.43 19.10
C HIS A 963 -19.82 12.26 19.23
N VAL A 964 -19.27 12.67 18.08
CA VAL A 964 -18.10 13.58 18.01
C VAL A 964 -18.57 15.01 17.84
N THR A 965 -18.05 15.90 18.67
CA THR A 965 -18.43 17.33 18.73
C THR A 965 -17.29 18.26 18.34
N ALA A 966 -16.04 17.76 18.30
CA ALA A 966 -14.91 18.44 17.68
C ALA A 966 -13.90 17.43 17.10
N CYS A 967 -13.19 17.80 16.03
CA CYS A 967 -12.12 16.99 15.44
C CYS A 967 -11.04 17.83 14.76
N GLN A 968 -9.82 17.28 14.74
CA GLN A 968 -8.66 17.78 14.00
C GLN A 968 -8.05 16.63 13.20
N ALA A 969 -7.64 16.91 11.96
CA ALA A 969 -6.79 16.00 11.19
C ALA A 969 -5.88 16.79 10.23
N ASP A 970 -4.69 16.25 10.00
CA ASP A 970 -3.82 16.70 8.93
C ASP A 970 -3.97 15.82 7.71
N LEU A 971 -4.13 16.46 6.56
CA LEU A 971 -4.12 15.85 5.24
C LEU A 971 -2.71 15.97 4.68
N ILE A 972 -1.89 14.93 4.79
CA ILE A 972 -0.54 14.90 4.21
C ILE A 972 -0.64 14.29 2.82
N LEU A 973 -0.27 15.06 1.80
CA LEU A 973 -0.41 14.72 0.39
C LEU A 973 0.95 14.24 -0.15
N SER A 974 0.93 13.51 -1.25
CA SER A 974 2.15 13.24 -2.03
C SER A 974 2.40 14.37 -3.01
N GLU A 975 3.66 14.48 -3.43
CA GLU A 975 4.09 15.41 -4.46
C GLU A 975 3.15 15.38 -5.69
N GLY A 976 2.68 16.56 -6.09
CA GLY A 976 1.73 16.72 -7.20
C GLY A 976 0.27 16.77 -6.80
N LEU A 977 -0.07 16.55 -5.53
CA LEU A 977 -1.43 16.71 -5.00
C LEU A 977 -1.55 17.93 -4.08
N ALA A 978 -2.68 18.61 -4.17
CA ALA A 978 -3.11 19.67 -3.29
C ALA A 978 -4.54 19.42 -2.81
N VAL A 979 -4.97 20.05 -1.73
CA VAL A 979 -6.39 20.13 -1.36
C VAL A 979 -6.88 21.53 -1.71
N ASP A 980 -8.04 21.60 -2.35
CA ASP A 980 -8.81 22.82 -2.47
C ASP A 980 -9.38 23.19 -1.10
N THR A 981 -8.64 24.00 -0.36
CA THR A 981 -9.00 24.37 1.01
C THR A 981 -10.37 25.07 1.06
N ALA A 982 -10.81 25.74 -0.01
CA ALA A 982 -12.14 26.35 -0.06
C ALA A 982 -13.28 25.34 0.06
N SER A 983 -13.06 24.11 -0.42
CA SER A 983 -14.06 23.03 -0.49
C SER A 983 -14.22 22.20 0.79
N VAL A 984 -13.38 22.46 1.81
CA VAL A 984 -13.40 21.71 3.06
C VAL A 984 -14.67 22.05 3.85
N SER A 985 -15.47 21.05 4.20
CA SER A 985 -16.70 21.21 4.98
C SER A 985 -16.91 20.03 5.93
N ALA A 986 -17.65 20.23 7.02
CA ALA A 986 -18.06 19.17 7.95
C ALA A 986 -19.38 18.52 7.52
N GLY A 987 -19.71 17.38 8.12
CA GLY A 987 -21.03 16.76 8.05
C GLY A 987 -22.15 17.64 8.63
N ASN A 988 -23.40 17.15 8.55
CA ASN A 988 -24.67 17.82 8.92
C ASN A 988 -24.53 19.13 9.72
N MET A 989 -24.40 20.26 9.02
CA MET A 989 -24.19 21.56 9.65
C MET A 989 -25.54 22.16 10.05
N GLY A 990 -25.94 21.95 11.30
CA GLY A 990 -26.76 22.97 11.97
C GLY A 990 -26.00 24.31 11.98
N SER A 991 -26.68 25.41 12.33
CA SER A 991 -26.08 26.77 12.43
C SER A 991 -24.85 26.86 13.35
N ASP A 992 -24.59 25.82 14.13
CA ASP A 992 -23.65 25.81 15.25
C ASP A 992 -22.36 25.02 14.94
N THR A 993 -22.18 24.49 13.71
CA THR A 993 -20.95 23.75 13.33
C THR A 993 -20.05 24.61 12.45
N HIS A 994 -18.79 24.74 12.84
CA HIS A 994 -17.79 25.56 12.16
C HIS A 994 -16.60 24.71 11.70
N VAL A 995 -16.02 25.10 10.56
CA VAL A 995 -14.86 24.45 9.97
C VAL A 995 -13.78 25.49 9.74
N LEU A 996 -12.65 25.32 10.41
CA LEU A 996 -11.47 26.13 10.22
C LEU A 996 -10.49 25.35 9.33
N LYS A 997 -9.97 26.03 8.30
CA LYS A 997 -9.08 25.44 7.30
C LYS A 997 -7.84 26.30 7.16
N ARG A 998 -6.67 25.66 7.11
CA ARG A 998 -5.40 26.36 6.88
C ARG A 998 -4.82 26.08 5.50
N GLY A 999 -4.30 27.13 4.84
CA GLY A 999 -3.54 27.02 3.59
C GLY A 999 -2.31 26.11 3.74
N ALA A 1000 -1.98 25.36 2.69
CA ALA A 1000 -0.98 24.28 2.70
C ALA A 1000 0.45 24.75 3.07
N ARG A 1001 1.18 23.97 3.89
CA ARG A 1001 2.66 24.08 4.06
C ARG A 1001 3.28 22.82 3.48
N GLY A 1002 3.98 22.99 2.36
CA GLY A 1002 4.37 21.86 1.52
C GLY A 1002 3.15 21.04 1.16
N ASP A 1003 3.21 19.74 1.42
CA ASP A 1003 2.15 18.80 1.04
C ASP A 1003 1.09 18.60 2.13
N THR A 1004 1.10 19.36 3.24
CA THR A 1004 0.14 19.15 4.34
C THR A 1004 -0.95 20.23 4.37
N VAL A 1005 -2.20 19.83 4.65
CA VAL A 1005 -3.35 20.71 4.92
C VAL A 1005 -4.00 20.33 6.24
N ARG A 1006 -4.11 21.27 7.18
CA ARG A 1006 -4.76 21.03 8.48
C ARG A 1006 -6.23 21.42 8.43
N VAL A 1007 -7.08 20.54 8.95
CA VAL A 1007 -8.53 20.75 9.07
C VAL A 1007 -8.95 20.63 10.52
N VAL A 1008 -9.72 21.59 11.00
CA VAL A 1008 -10.37 21.58 12.32
C VAL A 1008 -11.85 21.81 12.14
N ALA A 1009 -12.69 20.99 12.77
CA ALA A 1009 -14.14 21.19 12.79
C ALA A 1009 -14.66 21.04 14.22
N TYR A 1010 -15.59 21.90 14.62
CA TYR A 1010 -16.19 21.87 15.96
C TYR A 1010 -17.63 22.40 15.96
N SER A 1011 -18.38 22.01 16.98
CA SER A 1011 -19.71 22.55 17.29
C SER A 1011 -19.65 23.55 18.45
N THR A 1012 -20.17 24.76 18.27
CA THR A 1012 -20.25 25.82 19.30
C THR A 1012 -21.29 25.52 20.38
N THR A 1013 -22.25 24.64 20.09
CA THR A 1013 -23.30 24.21 21.03
C THR A 1013 -23.07 22.80 21.58
N ASN A 1014 -21.92 22.18 21.28
CA ASN A 1014 -21.60 20.78 21.61
C ASN A 1014 -22.59 19.77 20.97
N ALA A 1015 -23.24 20.14 19.87
CA ALA A 1015 -24.06 19.25 19.07
C ALA A 1015 -23.18 18.27 18.25
N PRO A 1016 -23.63 17.04 18.00
CA PRO A 1016 -22.87 16.10 17.17
C PRO A 1016 -22.69 16.59 15.73
N MET A 1017 -21.45 16.66 15.23
CA MET A 1017 -21.16 17.10 13.85
C MET A 1017 -21.50 16.04 12.78
N SER A 1018 -21.82 14.81 13.22
CA SER A 1018 -22.19 13.68 12.38
C SER A 1018 -23.10 12.73 13.16
N MET A 1019 -24.02 12.06 12.47
CA MET A 1019 -24.64 10.83 12.98
C MET A 1019 -23.54 9.78 13.21
N LEU A 1020 -23.70 8.86 14.17
CA LEU A 1020 -22.77 7.73 14.30
C LEU A 1020 -22.62 7.03 12.94
N ASN A 1021 -21.39 6.82 12.46
CA ASN A 1021 -21.08 6.19 11.18
C ASN A 1021 -21.40 7.00 9.90
N GLY A 1022 -21.51 8.34 10.00
CA GLY A 1022 -21.74 9.27 8.87
C GLY A 1022 -20.49 9.95 8.31
N THR A 1023 -20.68 10.77 7.26
CA THR A 1023 -19.62 11.64 6.70
C THR A 1023 -19.30 12.75 7.70
N LEU A 1024 -18.05 12.79 8.16
CA LEU A 1024 -17.55 13.76 9.13
C LEU A 1024 -16.94 14.99 8.46
N LEU A 1025 -16.09 14.79 7.45
CA LEU A 1025 -15.46 15.85 6.67
C LEU A 1025 -15.59 15.56 5.18
N THR A 1026 -15.56 16.61 4.39
CA THR A 1026 -15.55 16.56 2.92
C THR A 1026 -14.55 17.59 2.41
N PHE A 1027 -13.76 17.25 1.39
CA PHE A 1027 -12.85 18.18 0.74
C PHE A 1027 -12.61 17.78 -0.72
N VAL A 1028 -12.02 18.65 -1.54
CA VAL A 1028 -11.70 18.40 -2.95
C VAL A 1028 -10.18 18.35 -3.10
N LEU A 1029 -9.65 17.23 -3.57
CA LEU A 1029 -8.26 17.10 -4.01
C LEU A 1029 -8.07 17.78 -5.37
N ARG A 1030 -6.90 18.37 -5.62
CA ARG A 1030 -6.45 18.87 -6.92
C ARG A 1030 -5.11 18.23 -7.29
N GLY A 1031 -4.98 17.72 -8.50
CA GLY A 1031 -3.70 17.27 -9.05
C GLY A 1031 -3.08 18.40 -9.87
N ASN A 1032 -1.80 18.69 -9.71
CA ASN A 1032 -1.10 19.65 -10.57
C ASN A 1032 -0.71 19.03 -11.93
N GLU A 1033 -0.02 19.78 -12.80
CA GLU A 1033 0.35 19.32 -14.15
C GLU A 1033 1.36 18.15 -14.14
N SER A 1034 2.18 18.07 -13.08
CA SER A 1034 3.19 17.03 -12.88
C SER A 1034 2.66 15.79 -12.16
N PHE A 1035 1.43 15.84 -11.63
CA PHE A 1035 0.84 14.75 -10.85
C PHE A 1035 0.84 13.44 -11.64
N SER A 1036 1.47 12.40 -11.08
CA SER A 1036 1.56 11.04 -11.65
C SER A 1036 0.87 9.94 -10.85
N GLY A 1037 0.28 10.27 -9.70
CA GLY A 1037 -0.17 9.32 -8.68
C GLY A 1037 0.58 9.53 -7.36
N GLY A 1038 -0.04 9.17 -6.24
CA GLY A 1038 0.48 9.37 -4.89
C GLY A 1038 -0.49 8.87 -3.82
N SER A 1039 -0.46 9.46 -2.64
CA SER A 1039 -1.38 9.18 -1.53
C SER A 1039 -1.81 10.46 -0.82
N PHE A 1040 -2.88 10.40 -0.05
CA PHE A 1040 -3.10 11.32 1.06
C PHE A 1040 -3.24 10.54 2.36
N THR A 1041 -2.71 11.09 3.45
CA THR A 1041 -2.72 10.48 4.77
C THR A 1041 -3.51 11.37 5.73
N LEU A 1042 -4.42 10.77 6.48
CA LEU A 1042 -5.05 11.37 7.65
C LEU A 1042 -4.10 11.18 8.84
N ALA A 1043 -3.34 12.21 9.19
CA ALA A 1043 -2.34 12.18 10.25
C ALA A 1043 -2.71 13.08 11.44
N ARG A 1044 -2.06 12.86 12.60
CA ARG A 1044 -2.22 13.70 13.80
C ARG A 1044 -3.69 13.92 14.19
N GLN A 1045 -4.47 12.83 14.09
CA GLN A 1045 -5.92 12.85 14.30
C GLN A 1045 -6.26 13.04 15.78
N VAL A 1046 -7.20 13.93 16.07
CA VAL A 1046 -7.78 14.15 17.41
C VAL A 1046 -9.28 14.31 17.28
N MET A 1047 -10.05 13.66 18.16
CA MET A 1047 -11.50 13.84 18.24
C MET A 1047 -11.93 14.03 19.68
N THR A 1048 -12.93 14.88 19.90
CA THR A 1048 -13.60 15.06 21.19
C THR A 1048 -15.03 14.55 21.06
N THR A 1049 -15.44 13.70 22.00
CA THR A 1049 -16.81 13.20 22.09
C THR A 1049 -17.68 14.15 22.92
N ALA A 1050 -19.00 14.04 22.76
CA ALA A 1050 -19.96 14.89 23.47
C ALA A 1050 -19.86 14.83 25.01
N ASP A 1051 -19.32 13.72 25.57
CA ASP A 1051 -19.03 13.54 27.00
C ASP A 1051 -17.64 14.06 27.43
N GLY A 1052 -16.91 14.73 26.53
CA GLY A 1052 -15.62 15.39 26.79
C GLY A 1052 -14.40 14.50 26.84
N LYS A 1053 -14.48 13.32 26.25
CA LYS A 1053 -13.31 12.47 26.10
C LYS A 1053 -12.61 12.76 24.79
N VAL A 1054 -11.28 12.69 24.84
CA VAL A 1054 -10.40 12.88 23.69
C VAL A 1054 -9.93 11.53 23.17
N CYS A 1055 -10.02 11.33 21.87
CA CYS A 1055 -9.59 10.14 21.14
C CYS A 1055 -8.48 10.48 20.15
N ARG A 1056 -7.45 9.62 20.06
CA ARG A 1056 -6.31 9.75 19.12
C ARG A 1056 -6.15 8.47 18.28
N PRO A 1057 -6.81 8.38 17.11
CA PRO A 1057 -6.62 7.25 16.20
C PRO A 1057 -5.22 7.23 15.60
N ALA A 1058 -4.79 6.05 15.15
CA ALA A 1058 -3.60 5.91 14.33
C ALA A 1058 -3.78 6.55 12.94
N ASP A 1059 -2.67 7.00 12.37
CA ASP A 1059 -2.63 7.57 11.03
C ASP A 1059 -3.09 6.54 9.99
N ALA A 1060 -3.78 7.02 8.96
CA ALA A 1060 -4.30 6.17 7.89
C ALA A 1060 -4.03 6.80 6.52
N SER A 1061 -3.42 6.03 5.62
CA SER A 1061 -3.04 6.49 4.28
C SER A 1061 -3.92 5.89 3.19
N TYR A 1062 -4.25 6.70 2.18
CA TYR A 1062 -5.15 6.37 1.07
C TYR A 1062 -4.48 6.69 -0.25
N THR A 1063 -4.56 5.77 -1.21
CA THR A 1063 -3.93 5.95 -2.52
C THR A 1063 -4.74 6.90 -3.39
N VAL A 1064 -4.05 7.75 -4.16
CA VAL A 1064 -4.62 8.67 -5.15
C VAL A 1064 -3.96 8.44 -6.51
N SER A 1065 -4.72 7.99 -7.51
CA SER A 1065 -4.22 7.70 -8.85
C SER A 1065 -4.49 8.84 -9.86
N MET A 1066 -3.73 8.91 -10.96
CA MET A 1066 -4.01 9.87 -12.05
C MET A 1066 -5.24 9.44 -12.86
N ALA A 1067 -6.29 10.26 -12.89
CA ALA A 1067 -7.44 10.08 -13.78
C ALA A 1067 -7.12 10.58 -15.20
N ARG A 1068 -7.57 9.83 -16.21
CA ARG A 1068 -7.34 10.12 -17.63
C ARG A 1068 -8.46 11.00 -18.20
N THR A 1069 -8.12 11.91 -19.11
CA THR A 1069 -9.08 12.60 -19.98
C THR A 1069 -9.07 11.87 -21.33
N TYR A 1070 -10.21 11.29 -21.67
CA TYR A 1070 -10.37 10.55 -22.91
C TYR A 1070 -10.80 11.50 -24.06
N VAL A 1071 -10.41 11.17 -25.29
CA VAL A 1071 -10.87 11.77 -26.54
C VAL A 1071 -12.37 11.60 -26.63
N SER A 1072 -13.09 12.71 -26.83
CA SER A 1072 -14.54 12.72 -27.00
C SER A 1072 -14.96 12.83 -28.46
N GLU A 1073 -14.14 13.42 -29.33
CA GLU A 1073 -14.46 13.63 -30.73
C GLU A 1073 -13.19 13.64 -31.60
N ILE A 1074 -13.31 13.20 -32.86
CA ILE A 1074 -12.29 13.32 -33.89
C ILE A 1074 -12.96 14.02 -35.07
N VAL A 1075 -12.37 15.11 -35.56
CA VAL A 1075 -12.87 15.88 -36.69
C VAL A 1075 -11.93 15.67 -37.87
N MET A 1076 -12.43 15.08 -38.95
CA MET A 1076 -11.71 14.93 -40.21
C MET A 1076 -11.82 16.22 -41.03
N ALA A 1077 -10.73 16.70 -41.60
CA ALA A 1077 -10.73 17.87 -42.46
C ALA A 1077 -11.45 17.59 -43.79
N GLU A 1078 -11.27 16.39 -44.32
CA GLU A 1078 -11.94 15.88 -45.51
C GLU A 1078 -12.90 14.75 -45.15
N THR A 1079 -14.18 14.88 -45.50
CA THR A 1079 -15.15 13.77 -45.37
C THR A 1079 -15.11 12.84 -46.60
N GLU A 1080 -14.58 13.33 -47.73
CA GLU A 1080 -14.42 12.59 -48.97
C GLU A 1080 -13.21 13.09 -49.78
N VAL A 1081 -12.46 12.17 -50.41
CA VAL A 1081 -11.28 12.47 -51.25
C VAL A 1081 -11.30 11.62 -52.52
N GLY A 1082 -11.18 12.26 -53.68
CA GLY A 1082 -10.96 11.58 -54.97
C GLY A 1082 -9.47 11.48 -55.28
N MET A 1083 -9.01 10.29 -55.68
CA MET A 1083 -7.59 10.01 -55.96
C MET A 1083 -7.46 9.24 -57.29
N LEU A 1084 -6.38 9.48 -58.04
CA LEU A 1084 -5.99 8.59 -59.13
C LEU A 1084 -5.24 7.36 -58.59
N VAL A 1085 -5.21 6.27 -59.36
CA VAL A 1085 -4.37 5.11 -59.00
C VAL A 1085 -2.91 5.57 -58.84
N ASP A 1086 -2.25 5.07 -57.79
CA ASP A 1086 -0.89 5.44 -57.34
C ASP A 1086 -0.74 6.83 -56.70
N ASP A 1087 -1.81 7.63 -56.59
CA ASP A 1087 -1.77 8.87 -55.82
C ASP A 1087 -1.55 8.62 -54.33
N VAL A 1088 -0.92 9.59 -53.67
CA VAL A 1088 -0.70 9.61 -52.21
C VAL A 1088 -1.27 10.91 -51.65
N HIS A 1089 -2.09 10.81 -50.60
CA HIS A 1089 -2.77 11.95 -49.98
C HIS A 1089 -2.80 11.82 -48.45
N ARG A 1090 -2.47 12.87 -47.71
CA ARG A 1090 -2.48 12.86 -46.23
C ARG A 1090 -3.74 13.54 -45.70
N LEU A 1091 -4.56 12.79 -44.97
CA LEU A 1091 -5.79 13.29 -44.38
C LEU A 1091 -5.52 14.20 -43.18
N GLY A 1092 -6.25 15.32 -43.10
CA GLY A 1092 -6.25 16.19 -41.93
C GLY A 1092 -7.16 15.67 -40.83
N SER A 1093 -6.72 15.70 -39.57
CA SER A 1093 -7.55 15.33 -38.43
C SER A 1093 -7.26 16.17 -37.19
N THR A 1094 -8.32 16.57 -36.46
CA THR A 1094 -8.22 17.24 -35.17
C THR A 1094 -8.87 16.38 -34.07
N VAL A 1095 -8.18 16.21 -32.94
CA VAL A 1095 -8.66 15.43 -31.80
C VAL A 1095 -9.17 16.36 -30.71
N LEU A 1096 -10.40 16.11 -30.22
CA LEU A 1096 -11.06 16.91 -29.21
C LEU A 1096 -11.42 16.08 -27.95
N PRO A 1097 -11.28 16.65 -26.73
CA PRO A 1097 -10.61 17.92 -26.49
C PRO A 1097 -9.11 17.79 -26.80
N ALA A 1098 -8.47 18.88 -27.23
CA ALA A 1098 -7.02 18.89 -27.50
C ALA A 1098 -6.19 18.50 -26.26
N THR A 1099 -6.81 18.57 -25.06
CA THR A 1099 -6.25 18.17 -23.77
C THR A 1099 -6.46 16.69 -23.42
N ALA A 1100 -6.94 15.87 -24.34
CA ALA A 1100 -7.00 14.42 -24.15
C ALA A 1100 -5.61 13.88 -23.75
N THR A 1101 -5.57 13.01 -22.74
CA THR A 1101 -4.31 12.52 -22.17
C THR A 1101 -3.50 11.68 -23.17
N THR A 1102 -4.14 11.17 -24.22
CA THR A 1102 -3.49 10.44 -25.31
C THR A 1102 -4.22 10.74 -26.62
N PRO A 1103 -3.84 11.81 -27.36
CA PRO A 1103 -4.55 12.22 -28.58
C PRO A 1103 -4.14 11.41 -29.83
N ALA A 1104 -3.49 10.26 -29.64
CA ALA A 1104 -3.02 9.45 -30.75
C ALA A 1104 -4.17 8.70 -31.44
N LEU A 1105 -4.12 8.67 -32.77
CA LEU A 1105 -5.10 8.01 -33.63
C LEU A 1105 -4.50 6.77 -34.29
N ALA A 1106 -5.27 5.68 -34.32
CA ALA A 1106 -5.01 4.52 -35.15
C ALA A 1106 -5.84 4.63 -36.43
N TRP A 1107 -5.21 4.41 -37.58
CA TRP A 1107 -5.82 4.53 -38.90
C TRP A 1107 -6.07 3.15 -39.50
N LYS A 1108 -7.17 2.99 -40.23
CA LYS A 1108 -7.51 1.75 -40.91
C LYS A 1108 -8.29 2.02 -42.20
N SER A 1109 -8.01 1.24 -43.25
CA SER A 1109 -8.83 1.21 -44.46
C SER A 1109 -9.87 0.09 -44.40
N SER A 1110 -11.07 0.34 -44.92
CA SER A 1110 -12.08 -0.71 -45.10
C SER A 1110 -11.73 -1.66 -46.26
N ASN A 1111 -10.88 -1.24 -47.20
CA ASN A 1111 -10.46 -2.03 -48.34
C ASN A 1111 -9.04 -1.63 -48.78
N GLU A 1112 -8.03 -2.31 -48.23
CA GLU A 1112 -6.62 -2.06 -48.52
C GLU A 1112 -6.20 -2.39 -49.95
N ALA A 1113 -6.98 -3.22 -50.67
CA ALA A 1113 -6.74 -3.47 -52.09
C ALA A 1113 -7.05 -2.23 -52.96
N VAL A 1114 -7.97 -1.36 -52.51
CA VAL A 1114 -8.35 -0.10 -53.19
C VAL A 1114 -7.51 1.06 -52.70
N ALA A 1115 -7.37 1.23 -51.37
CA ALA A 1115 -6.52 2.26 -50.79
C ALA A 1115 -5.95 1.81 -49.42
N THR A 1116 -4.65 1.95 -49.22
CA THR A 1116 -3.96 1.69 -47.94
C THR A 1116 -3.77 2.98 -47.16
N VAL A 1117 -3.75 2.94 -45.82
CA VAL A 1117 -3.45 4.10 -44.96
C VAL A 1117 -2.36 3.75 -43.95
N ASP A 1118 -1.40 4.67 -43.74
CA ASP A 1118 -0.33 4.49 -42.75
C ASP A 1118 -0.70 5.04 -41.36
N SER A 1119 0.22 4.88 -40.39
CA SER A 1119 0.02 5.35 -39.01
C SER A 1119 -0.08 6.88 -38.86
N HIS A 1120 0.25 7.65 -39.90
CA HIS A 1120 0.21 9.12 -39.91
C HIS A 1120 -1.00 9.67 -40.67
N GLY A 1121 -1.92 8.80 -41.13
CA GLY A 1121 -3.11 9.18 -41.91
C GLY A 1121 -2.81 9.42 -43.39
N THR A 1122 -1.67 8.95 -43.91
CA THR A 1122 -1.33 9.03 -45.32
C THR A 1122 -1.94 7.87 -46.09
N VAL A 1123 -2.81 8.19 -47.04
CA VAL A 1123 -3.52 7.25 -47.90
C VAL A 1123 -2.76 7.08 -49.22
N THR A 1124 -2.62 5.84 -49.69
CA THR A 1124 -2.08 5.50 -51.02
C THR A 1124 -3.14 4.75 -51.81
N ALA A 1125 -3.52 5.28 -52.96
CA ALA A 1125 -4.47 4.66 -53.89
C ALA A 1125 -3.81 3.50 -54.64
N ARG A 1126 -4.47 2.34 -54.69
CA ARG A 1126 -3.92 1.09 -55.23
C ARG A 1126 -4.67 0.59 -56.44
N SER A 1127 -6.00 0.67 -56.43
CA SER A 1127 -6.83 0.22 -57.54
C SER A 1127 -8.17 0.95 -57.55
N LEU A 1128 -8.87 0.94 -58.68
CA LEU A 1128 -10.18 1.55 -58.83
C LEU A 1128 -11.19 1.02 -57.80
N GLY A 1129 -12.01 1.92 -57.27
CA GLY A 1129 -13.07 1.60 -56.32
C GLY A 1129 -13.14 2.58 -55.16
N THR A 1130 -13.96 2.23 -54.16
CA THR A 1130 -14.15 3.05 -52.96
C THR A 1130 -13.60 2.33 -51.73
N ALA A 1131 -12.91 3.07 -50.87
CA ALA A 1131 -12.50 2.63 -49.54
C ALA A 1131 -12.85 3.67 -48.48
N THR A 1132 -13.27 3.25 -47.29
CA THR A 1132 -13.49 4.14 -46.15
C THR A 1132 -12.29 4.08 -45.23
N ILE A 1133 -11.63 5.20 -45.01
CA ILE A 1133 -10.53 5.35 -44.07
C ILE A 1133 -11.09 5.77 -42.72
N THR A 1134 -10.73 5.07 -41.64
CA THR A 1134 -11.20 5.31 -40.28
C THR A 1134 -10.03 5.73 -39.39
N ALA A 1135 -10.15 6.88 -38.73
CA ALA A 1135 -9.29 7.30 -37.63
C ALA A 1135 -9.97 6.96 -36.29
N GLN A 1136 -9.27 6.28 -35.39
CA GLN A 1136 -9.80 5.87 -34.08
C GLN A 1136 -8.87 6.31 -32.95
N ALA A 1137 -9.44 6.90 -31.89
CA ALA A 1137 -8.68 7.25 -30.69
C ALA A 1137 -8.11 5.99 -29.99
N THR A 1138 -6.83 6.05 -29.64
CA THR A 1138 -6.09 4.92 -29.05
C THR A 1138 -6.11 4.91 -27.52
N ASP A 1139 -6.62 5.96 -26.92
CA ASP A 1139 -6.64 6.17 -25.46
C ASP A 1139 -7.62 5.25 -24.72
N GLY A 1140 -8.52 4.58 -25.45
CA GLY A 1140 -9.54 3.69 -24.92
C GLY A 1140 -10.96 4.26 -24.94
N SER A 1141 -11.15 5.49 -25.43
CA SER A 1141 -12.48 6.12 -25.56
C SER A 1141 -13.37 5.44 -26.60
N GLY A 1142 -12.76 4.84 -27.62
CA GLY A 1142 -13.46 4.20 -28.73
C GLY A 1142 -13.99 5.15 -29.79
N VAL A 1143 -13.76 6.47 -29.66
CA VAL A 1143 -14.19 7.50 -30.61
C VAL A 1143 -13.53 7.29 -31.98
N LYS A 1144 -14.31 7.48 -33.05
CA LYS A 1144 -13.91 7.28 -34.45
C LYS A 1144 -14.40 8.42 -35.32
N ALA A 1145 -13.68 8.67 -36.41
CA ALA A 1145 -14.15 9.45 -37.55
C ALA A 1145 -13.70 8.78 -38.85
N THR A 1146 -14.39 9.08 -39.95
CA THR A 1146 -14.17 8.40 -41.23
C THR A 1146 -14.13 9.37 -42.40
N THR A 1147 -13.32 9.03 -43.41
CA THR A 1147 -13.25 9.71 -44.71
C THR A 1147 -13.47 8.68 -45.81
N ARG A 1148 -14.33 9.00 -46.78
CA ARG A 1148 -14.53 8.17 -47.98
C ARG A 1148 -13.45 8.49 -49.02
N VAL A 1149 -12.81 7.48 -49.58
CA VAL A 1149 -11.79 7.64 -50.64
C VAL A 1149 -12.29 6.94 -51.90
N ASP A 1150 -12.36 7.69 -52.98
CA ASP A 1150 -12.74 7.20 -54.31
C ASP A 1150 -11.52 7.21 -55.23
N VAL A 1151 -11.06 6.01 -55.59
CA VAL A 1151 -9.95 5.84 -56.52
C VAL A 1151 -10.50 5.65 -57.93
N VAL A 1152 -10.15 6.56 -58.83
CA VAL A 1152 -10.61 6.58 -60.22
C VAL A 1152 -9.44 6.49 -61.21
N ASP A 1153 -9.74 6.03 -62.42
CA ASP A 1153 -8.76 5.98 -63.50
C ASP A 1153 -8.69 7.37 -64.11
N GLY A 1154 -7.49 7.84 -64.44
CA GLY A 1154 -7.25 9.14 -65.09
C GLY A 1154 -7.92 9.28 -66.47
N THR A 1155 -8.68 8.28 -66.91
CA THR A 1155 -9.48 8.24 -68.14
C THR A 1155 -10.88 8.89 -67.99
N GLY A 1156 -11.34 9.22 -66.78
CA GLY A 1156 -12.54 10.04 -66.57
C GLY A 1156 -13.89 9.34 -66.78
N VAL A 1157 -13.97 8.00 -66.69
CA VAL A 1157 -15.21 7.25 -66.90
C VAL A 1157 -15.75 6.66 -65.58
N ILE A 1158 -16.81 7.26 -65.03
CA ILE A 1158 -17.56 6.75 -63.88
C ILE A 1158 -18.62 5.72 -64.35
N PRO A 1159 -18.62 4.45 -63.89
CA PRO A 1159 -19.72 3.51 -64.11
C PRO A 1159 -20.91 3.90 -63.23
N ILE A 1160 -22.12 3.94 -63.81
CA ILE A 1160 -23.37 4.12 -63.05
C ILE A 1160 -24.12 2.80 -63.06
N ASP A 1161 -24.36 2.22 -61.89
CA ASP A 1161 -25.29 1.09 -61.74
C ASP A 1161 -26.74 1.55 -61.82
N GLY A 1162 -27.56 0.83 -62.61
CA GLY A 1162 -29.01 1.05 -62.72
C GLY A 1162 -29.51 1.70 -64.01
N ILE A 1163 -28.69 1.78 -65.08
CA ILE A 1163 -29.16 2.29 -66.37
C ILE A 1163 -29.80 1.13 -67.17
N PRO A 1164 -31.08 1.23 -67.60
CA PRO A 1164 -31.67 0.26 -68.51
C PRO A 1164 -30.91 0.25 -69.84
N ALA A 1165 -30.74 -0.92 -70.46
CA ALA A 1165 -29.97 -1.13 -71.69
C ALA A 1165 -30.43 -0.32 -72.94
N THR A 1166 -31.43 0.56 -72.79
CA THR A 1166 -32.07 1.36 -73.84
C THR A 1166 -31.86 2.87 -73.71
N ALA A 1167 -31.02 3.35 -72.77
CA ALA A 1167 -30.77 4.78 -72.62
C ALA A 1167 -29.76 5.31 -73.66
N GLU A 1168 -30.15 6.30 -74.46
CA GLU A 1168 -29.25 7.02 -75.37
C GLU A 1168 -28.49 8.13 -74.62
N ILE A 1169 -27.18 8.22 -74.86
CA ILE A 1169 -26.27 9.19 -74.20
C ILE A 1169 -25.92 10.31 -75.18
N TYR A 1170 -26.12 11.56 -74.75
CA TYR A 1170 -25.82 12.74 -75.55
C TYR A 1170 -24.71 13.58 -74.88
N THR A 1171 -23.66 13.88 -75.65
CA THR A 1171 -22.56 14.77 -75.23
C THR A 1171 -22.73 16.11 -75.94
N LEU A 1172 -22.93 17.19 -75.18
CA LEU A 1172 -23.18 18.52 -75.72
C LEU A 1172 -21.96 19.41 -75.53
N THR A 1173 -21.41 19.95 -76.62
CA THR A 1173 -20.28 20.87 -76.64
C THR A 1173 -20.69 22.21 -77.25
N GLY A 1174 -21.42 23.04 -76.49
CA GLY A 1174 -21.80 24.40 -76.93
C GLY A 1174 -22.85 25.10 -76.07
N THR A 1175 -22.89 26.44 -76.11
CA THR A 1175 -23.63 27.35 -75.21
C THR A 1175 -25.16 27.40 -75.37
N ARG A 1176 -25.77 26.56 -76.21
CA ARG A 1176 -27.24 26.48 -76.32
C ARG A 1176 -27.71 25.03 -76.48
N VAL A 1177 -28.51 24.56 -75.52
CA VAL A 1177 -28.94 23.16 -75.39
C VAL A 1177 -30.40 22.99 -75.88
N PRO A 1178 -30.73 21.96 -76.71
CA PRO A 1178 -32.12 21.62 -77.08
C PRO A 1178 -32.94 21.12 -75.87
N ARG A 1179 -34.28 21.22 -75.91
CA ARG A 1179 -35.16 20.73 -74.82
C ARG A 1179 -34.97 19.21 -74.61
N PRO A 1180 -34.56 18.75 -73.41
CA PRO A 1180 -34.26 17.35 -73.19
C PRO A 1180 -35.52 16.47 -73.13
N SER A 1181 -35.43 15.27 -73.72
CA SER A 1181 -36.43 14.21 -73.65
C SER A 1181 -36.42 13.51 -72.28
N ARG A 1182 -37.60 13.17 -71.77
CA ARG A 1182 -37.80 12.56 -70.45
C ARG A 1182 -37.19 11.15 -70.42
N GLY A 1183 -36.30 10.88 -69.47
CA GLY A 1183 -35.60 9.60 -69.33
C GLY A 1183 -34.19 9.53 -69.95
N GLY A 1184 -33.70 10.60 -70.59
CA GLY A 1184 -32.33 10.68 -71.11
C GLY A 1184 -31.29 11.10 -70.05
N ILE A 1185 -30.03 10.65 -70.22
CA ILE A 1185 -28.88 11.10 -69.42
C ILE A 1185 -28.04 12.06 -70.27
N TYR A 1186 -27.82 13.27 -69.75
CA TYR A 1186 -27.07 14.32 -70.44
C TYR A 1186 -25.79 14.65 -69.65
N ILE A 1187 -24.68 14.82 -70.38
CA ILE A 1187 -23.39 15.20 -69.80
C ILE A 1187 -23.06 16.62 -70.25
N ILE A 1188 -23.02 17.55 -69.29
CA ILE A 1188 -22.78 18.98 -69.54
C ILE A 1188 -21.56 19.39 -68.72
N ASN A 1189 -20.50 19.87 -69.38
CA ASN A 1189 -19.23 20.27 -68.76
C ASN A 1189 -18.67 19.24 -67.77
N GLY A 1190 -18.80 17.96 -68.10
CA GLY A 1190 -18.32 16.84 -67.27
C GLY A 1190 -19.29 16.38 -66.16
N ALA A 1191 -20.33 17.15 -65.84
CA ALA A 1191 -21.36 16.76 -64.88
C ALA A 1191 -22.51 15.99 -65.57
N LYS A 1192 -22.95 14.87 -64.97
CA LYS A 1192 -24.04 14.03 -65.50
C LYS A 1192 -25.38 14.40 -64.85
N PHE A 1193 -26.43 14.57 -65.65
CA PHE A 1193 -27.78 14.90 -65.20
C PHE A 1193 -28.79 13.89 -65.77
N LEU A 1194 -29.62 13.31 -64.91
CA LEU A 1194 -30.74 12.44 -65.29
C LEU A 1194 -32.03 13.25 -65.28
N VAL A 1195 -32.72 13.34 -66.42
CA VAL A 1195 -33.98 14.10 -66.51
C VAL A 1195 -35.16 13.16 -66.24
N LYS A 1196 -35.75 13.26 -65.04
CA LYS A 1196 -36.93 12.48 -64.62
C LYS A 1196 -38.26 13.03 -65.14
#